data_AF-A0A1M7FII8-F1
#
_entry.id   AF-A0A1M7FII8-F1
#
_cell.length_a   1.000
_cell.length_b   1.000
_cell.length_c   1.000
_cell.angle_alpha   90.00
_cell.angle_beta   90.00
_cell.angle_gamma   90.00
#
_symmetry.space_group_name_H-M   'P 1'
#
loop_
_entity.id
_entity.type
_entity.pdbx_description
1 polymer ?
#
loop_
_entity_poly.entity_id
_entity_poly.type
_entity_poly.pdbx_seq_one_letter_code
_entity_poly.pdbx_strand_id
1 'polypeptide(L)'
;MNARTRKRLDKGLRWLARALNQTPLVRRPLSRLKPHRHLRCEENAAGTGFEWQAVGDDPQFRLTRELPLPGWHMLEVAMTHDQPSAAVKLYLDTGWGFNEAQSVYLPMKAGRVSKRLFYVPRPLKALRFDPMGQEGHFTLHHLRMAWLSPWFAHDRLAQRLANMHHEYRDVAKGEVLPALKRRAREEQRDWHTLALADYDATFERRSTRYSYTEWLSKRRRLSPQHVQRVIAKLRQRPLISIVLPVYNPRLEWLRECLDSVLEQHYPHWQLCIADDASSDSEVRQVLAEYAERDARIQVVYRQQNGHICAASNSALELAEGNFVALLDHDDRLSPYALFHVAEALHRHPDAGLLYSDEDKLGERGERFDPHFKPQWNPDLLLAQNYISHLGVYRTGLVREVGGCREGFEGSQDHDLALRVSDRLAPDQIVHIPHVLYHWRAGEGSTALESGEKNYTTEAGLMAVREQVTRRVPAAQVEAGHYPNTYRVRWPLPERLPLVSLLVPTRDGVDILKPCVDAILERTDYPELELLILDNQSTCTATLDYMRDVSTRDARVRVLRWNEPFNYSAINNFGALYARGDILGLVNNDIEPINPDWLCELVRQACRPEIGCVGAKLYYPNDTLQHAGVILGIGGVAGHAHKYFNRNSPGYFTRLNLAQNLSAVTGACLLLRKAVFQDVGGLNEEHLAIAFNDVDLCLKVRGAGYRNLWTPYAELYHHESVSRGADDNAVKRARANAEARYMRDTWSKQLDCDPAYNPNLTLVHEDFSLR
;
A
#
# COMPACT_ATOMS: atom_id res chain seq x y z
N MET A 1 59.15 -6.38 -3.38
CA MET A 1 58.92 -5.89 -2.00
C MET A 1 59.92 -6.55 -1.05
N ASN A 2 60.84 -5.81 -0.41
CA ASN A 2 61.91 -6.36 0.45
C ASN A 2 61.33 -7.05 1.71
N ALA A 3 61.96 -8.16 2.16
CA ALA A 3 61.60 -8.95 3.35
C ALA A 3 61.37 -8.14 4.65
N ARG A 4 62.06 -7.01 4.85
CA ARG A 4 61.80 -6.08 5.99
C ARG A 4 60.45 -5.37 5.88
N THR A 5 60.05 -5.00 4.67
CA THR A 5 58.71 -4.42 4.37
C THR A 5 57.62 -5.47 4.54
N ARG A 6 57.88 -6.72 4.13
CA ARG A 6 56.94 -7.85 4.30
C ARG A 6 56.73 -8.18 5.77
N LYS A 7 57.78 -8.17 6.61
CA LYS A 7 57.69 -8.33 8.08
C LYS A 7 56.97 -7.16 8.78
N ARG A 8 57.09 -5.92 8.29
CA ARG A 8 56.35 -4.76 8.83
C ARG A 8 54.86 -4.81 8.45
N LEU A 9 54.54 -5.21 7.22
CA LEU A 9 53.16 -5.45 6.77
C LEU A 9 52.53 -6.62 7.53
N ASP A 10 53.25 -7.73 7.75
CA ASP A 10 52.75 -8.88 8.52
C ASP A 10 52.53 -8.54 10.00
N LYS A 11 53.40 -7.73 10.61
CA LYS A 11 53.19 -7.23 11.98
C LYS A 11 52.00 -6.26 12.05
N GLY A 12 51.84 -5.39 11.04
CA GLY A 12 50.69 -4.49 10.93
C GLY A 12 49.38 -5.23 10.72
N LEU A 13 49.36 -6.25 9.86
CA LEU A 13 48.21 -7.14 9.60
C LEU A 13 47.88 -8.03 10.80
N ARG A 14 48.86 -8.54 11.55
CA ARG A 14 48.62 -9.30 12.79
C ARG A 14 48.15 -8.41 13.94
N TRP A 15 48.64 -7.18 14.02
CA TRP A 15 48.13 -6.18 14.99
C TRP A 15 46.71 -5.75 14.62
N LEU A 16 46.42 -5.46 13.34
CA LEU A 16 45.06 -5.22 12.87
C LEU A 16 44.17 -6.43 13.09
N ALA A 17 44.60 -7.66 12.79
CA ALA A 17 43.81 -8.86 13.02
C ALA A 17 43.54 -9.12 14.52
N ARG A 18 44.50 -8.79 15.41
CA ARG A 18 44.28 -8.80 16.87
C ARG A 18 43.32 -7.68 17.32
N ALA A 19 43.43 -6.48 16.75
CA ALA A 19 42.53 -5.35 17.05
C ALA A 19 41.10 -5.56 16.49
N LEU A 20 40.98 -6.23 15.34
CA LEU A 20 39.72 -6.61 14.68
C LEU A 20 39.03 -7.79 15.38
N ASN A 21 39.80 -8.74 15.92
CA ASN A 21 39.29 -9.77 16.84
C ASN A 21 38.96 -9.22 18.24
N GLN A 22 39.39 -7.99 18.56
CA GLN A 22 39.12 -7.29 19.81
C GLN A 22 38.13 -6.13 19.64
N THR A 23 37.44 -6.03 18.50
CA THR A 23 36.29 -5.13 18.37
C THR A 23 35.09 -5.80 19.06
N PRO A 24 34.44 -5.17 20.04
CA PRO A 24 34.04 -5.95 21.22
C PRO A 24 32.64 -6.59 21.13
N LEU A 25 31.95 -6.44 20.01
CA LEU A 25 30.63 -7.06 19.80
C LEU A 25 30.68 -8.26 18.86
N VAL A 26 31.88 -8.80 18.57
CA VAL A 26 32.00 -10.03 17.78
C VAL A 26 31.55 -11.28 18.57
N ARG A 27 31.47 -11.24 19.91
CA ARG A 27 30.89 -12.31 20.74
C ARG A 27 30.44 -11.80 22.12
N ARG A 28 29.38 -11.00 22.20
CA ARG A 28 28.65 -10.89 23.49
C ARG A 28 27.53 -11.93 23.48
N PRO A 29 27.44 -12.84 24.47
CA PRO A 29 26.19 -13.54 24.69
C PRO A 29 25.11 -12.49 24.96
N LEU A 30 23.93 -12.68 24.38
CA LEU A 30 22.76 -11.81 24.50
C LEU A 30 22.43 -11.47 25.97
N SER A 31 22.84 -12.36 26.89
CA SER A 31 22.84 -12.24 28.35
C SER A 31 23.51 -10.98 28.93
N ARG A 32 24.32 -10.25 28.15
CA ARG A 32 25.08 -9.06 28.61
C ARG A 32 24.54 -7.74 28.08
N LEU A 33 23.46 -7.75 27.28
CA LEU A 33 22.73 -6.53 26.94
C LEU A 33 21.90 -6.12 28.17
N LYS A 34 22.11 -4.91 28.69
CA LYS A 34 21.32 -4.40 29.80
C LYS A 34 20.17 -3.55 29.25
N PRO A 35 18.91 -3.88 29.57
CA PRO A 35 17.79 -3.04 29.19
C PRO A 35 17.97 -1.66 29.82
N HIS A 36 17.70 -0.58 29.07
CA HIS A 36 17.80 0.78 29.58
C HIS A 36 16.42 1.39 29.86
N ARG A 37 15.47 1.24 28.93
CA ARG A 37 14.09 1.73 29.06
C ARG A 37 13.17 0.85 28.22
N HIS A 38 11.93 0.67 28.70
CA HIS A 38 10.82 -0.03 28.04
C HIS A 38 11.17 -1.46 27.54
N LEU A 39 12.07 -2.15 28.24
CA LEU A 39 12.47 -3.53 27.95
C LEU A 39 12.45 -4.36 29.24
N ARG A 40 11.76 -5.50 29.19
CA ARG A 40 11.80 -6.55 30.23
C ARG A 40 12.43 -7.80 29.63
N CYS A 41 13.26 -8.49 30.42
CA CYS A 41 13.80 -9.79 30.05
C CYS A 41 12.88 -10.86 30.62
N GLU A 42 12.45 -11.80 29.79
CA GLU A 42 11.65 -12.96 30.20
C GLU A 42 12.56 -14.21 30.15
N GLU A 43 12.54 -15.02 31.22
CA GLU A 43 13.32 -16.26 31.26
C GLU A 43 12.60 -17.34 30.42
N ASN A 44 13.26 -17.78 29.35
CA ASN A 44 12.75 -18.85 28.49
C ASN A 44 12.82 -20.21 29.22
N ALA A 45 11.69 -20.93 29.28
CA ALA A 45 11.55 -22.25 29.91
C ALA A 45 12.49 -23.35 29.35
N ALA A 46 13.08 -23.15 28.17
CA ALA A 46 14.00 -24.07 27.49
C ALA A 46 15.49 -23.67 27.55
N GLY A 47 15.86 -22.59 28.25
CA GLY A 47 17.25 -22.26 28.59
C GLY A 47 18.23 -21.95 27.44
N THR A 48 17.74 -21.73 26.21
CA THR A 48 18.58 -21.58 25.00
C THR A 48 18.54 -20.19 24.33
N GLY A 49 17.75 -19.23 24.84
CA GLY A 49 17.66 -17.86 24.32
C GLY A 49 17.20 -16.84 25.36
N PHE A 50 17.40 -15.55 25.09
CA PHE A 50 16.87 -14.43 25.88
C PHE A 50 15.65 -13.86 25.16
N GLU A 51 14.47 -14.07 25.72
CA GLU A 51 13.24 -13.44 25.26
C GLU A 51 13.09 -12.07 25.92
N TRP A 52 12.67 -11.10 25.14
CA TRP A 52 12.52 -9.72 25.57
C TRP A 52 11.12 -9.25 25.23
N GLN A 53 10.53 -8.54 26.17
CA GLN A 53 9.28 -7.85 26.00
C GLN A 53 9.56 -6.35 25.90
N ALA A 54 9.21 -5.74 24.78
CA ALA A 54 9.10 -4.29 24.64
C ALA A 54 7.79 -3.85 25.29
N VAL A 55 7.88 -3.12 26.40
CA VAL A 55 6.75 -2.71 27.26
C VAL A 55 6.48 -1.20 27.18
N GLY A 56 6.82 -0.59 26.04
CA GLY A 56 6.57 0.81 25.75
C GLY A 56 6.92 1.18 24.31
N ASP A 57 6.75 2.45 23.99
CA ASP A 57 6.96 3.09 22.69
C ASP A 57 8.43 3.39 22.35
N ASP A 58 9.37 3.08 23.25
CA ASP A 58 10.79 3.42 23.13
C ASP A 58 11.72 2.37 23.77
N PRO A 59 11.63 1.08 23.36
CA PRO A 59 12.46 0.03 23.91
C PRO A 59 13.92 0.28 23.52
N GLN A 60 14.80 0.45 24.49
CA GLN A 60 16.20 0.78 24.22
C GLN A 60 17.18 -0.03 25.07
N PHE A 61 18.20 -0.57 24.41
CA PHE A 61 19.46 -0.96 25.02
C PHE A 61 20.44 0.19 24.94
N ARG A 62 21.23 0.41 26.00
CA ARG A 62 22.28 1.44 26.02
C ARG A 62 23.65 0.82 26.31
N LEU A 63 24.60 1.13 25.45
CA LEU A 63 26.00 0.71 25.54
C LEU A 63 26.88 1.95 25.77
N THR A 64 27.72 1.91 26.81
CA THR A 64 28.66 3.00 27.17
C THR A 64 30.12 2.54 27.21
N ARG A 65 30.34 1.25 27.00
CA ARG A 65 31.65 0.62 26.92
C ARG A 65 31.72 -0.16 25.63
N GLU A 66 32.93 -0.46 25.18
CA GLU A 66 33.11 -1.40 24.06
C GLU A 66 32.46 -0.93 22.73
N LEU A 67 32.49 0.39 22.51
CA LEU A 67 31.85 1.06 21.38
C LEU A 67 32.61 0.84 20.06
N PRO A 68 31.91 0.86 18.90
CA PRO A 68 32.57 0.75 17.60
C PRO A 68 33.57 1.89 17.39
N LEU A 69 34.75 1.55 16.88
CA LEU A 69 35.80 2.52 16.55
C LEU A 69 35.36 3.44 15.40
N PRO A 70 35.95 4.64 15.25
CA PRO A 70 35.73 5.46 14.05
C PRO A 70 36.00 4.69 12.75
N GLY A 71 35.17 4.91 11.74
CA GLY A 71 35.25 4.25 10.45
C GLY A 71 33.99 3.48 10.05
N TRP A 72 34.11 2.63 9.02
CA TRP A 72 33.01 1.86 8.46
C TRP A 72 32.73 0.59 9.25
N HIS A 73 31.46 0.26 9.42
CA HIS A 73 30.99 -0.95 10.08
C HIS A 73 29.84 -1.60 9.32
N MET A 74 29.70 -2.92 9.49
CA MET A 74 28.50 -3.67 9.16
C MET A 74 27.72 -3.94 10.44
N LEU A 75 26.48 -3.47 10.51
CA LEU A 75 25.50 -3.94 11.47
C LEU A 75 24.88 -5.23 10.94
N GLU A 76 24.89 -6.29 11.73
CA GLU A 76 24.23 -7.56 11.46
C GLU A 76 23.26 -7.88 12.61
N VAL A 77 22.01 -8.16 12.29
CA VAL A 77 20.97 -8.46 13.28
C VAL A 77 20.13 -9.64 12.81
N ALA A 78 19.92 -10.65 13.65
CA ALA A 78 18.88 -11.66 13.45
C ALA A 78 17.96 -11.66 14.66
N MET A 79 16.65 -11.60 14.42
CA MET A 79 15.65 -11.48 15.45
C MET A 79 14.34 -12.15 14.99
N THR A 80 13.65 -12.83 15.90
CA THR A 80 12.23 -13.16 15.76
C THR A 80 11.42 -12.15 16.55
N HIS A 81 10.23 -11.82 16.05
CA HIS A 81 9.31 -10.89 16.71
C HIS A 81 7.87 -11.25 16.37
N ASP A 82 6.94 -10.80 17.19
CA ASP A 82 5.49 -11.03 17.03
C ASP A 82 4.78 -9.94 16.20
N GLN A 83 5.49 -8.88 15.81
CA GLN A 83 4.91 -7.79 15.04
C GLN A 83 4.77 -8.11 13.54
N PRO A 84 3.77 -7.54 12.83
CA PRO A 84 3.62 -7.67 11.36
C PRO A 84 4.87 -7.20 10.59
N SER A 85 5.67 -6.33 11.21
CA SER A 85 7.01 -5.96 10.78
C SER A 85 7.80 -5.36 11.92
N ALA A 86 9.12 -5.56 11.94
CA ALA A 86 10.01 -4.84 12.83
C ALA A 86 11.12 -4.15 12.04
N ALA A 87 11.66 -3.09 12.64
CA ALA A 87 12.91 -2.50 12.23
C ALA A 87 13.69 -2.11 13.47
N VAL A 88 15.01 -2.32 13.41
CA VAL A 88 15.91 -1.89 14.50
C VAL A 88 16.47 -0.51 14.19
N LYS A 89 16.68 0.29 15.22
CA LYS A 89 17.39 1.58 15.12
C LYS A 89 18.66 1.57 15.96
N LEU A 90 19.72 2.15 15.43
CA LEU A 90 21.00 2.30 16.12
C LEU A 90 21.39 3.77 16.18
N TYR A 91 21.46 4.36 17.38
CA TYR A 91 21.82 5.77 17.58
C TYR A 91 23.25 5.89 18.08
N LEU A 92 23.98 6.82 17.48
CA LEU A 92 25.40 7.05 17.77
C LEU A 92 25.55 8.37 18.56
N ASP A 93 25.96 8.30 19.84
CA ASP A 93 26.26 9.51 20.62
C ASP A 93 27.72 9.91 20.44
N THR A 94 27.95 10.98 19.69
CA THR A 94 29.27 11.56 19.42
C THR A 94 29.70 12.64 20.44
N GLY A 95 28.94 12.79 21.54
CA GLY A 95 29.19 13.78 22.60
C GLY A 95 28.11 14.86 22.72
N TRP A 96 27.06 14.81 21.90
CA TRP A 96 25.93 15.76 21.88
C TRP A 96 24.59 15.08 22.22
N GLY A 97 24.61 13.83 22.69
CA GLY A 97 23.41 13.05 22.96
C GLY A 97 22.91 12.28 21.72
N PHE A 98 21.88 11.47 21.92
CA PHE A 98 21.23 10.72 20.83
C PHE A 98 20.30 11.65 20.04
N ASN A 99 20.36 11.58 18.71
CA ASN A 99 19.47 12.30 17.82
C ASN A 99 19.13 11.45 16.60
N GLU A 100 17.96 11.70 16.01
CA GLU A 100 17.44 10.93 14.88
C GLU A 100 18.34 11.03 13.63
N ALA A 101 18.97 12.19 13.43
CA ALA A 101 19.88 12.45 12.31
C ALA A 101 21.15 11.58 12.33
N GLN A 102 21.49 11.02 13.49
CA GLN A 102 22.63 10.13 13.70
C GLN A 102 22.18 8.68 14.00
N SER A 103 21.00 8.30 13.50
CA SER A 103 20.46 6.95 13.61
C SER A 103 20.67 6.10 12.35
N VAL A 104 20.78 4.78 12.53
CA VAL A 104 20.85 3.78 11.46
C VAL A 104 19.63 2.89 11.56
N TYR A 105 18.82 2.82 10.50
CA TYR A 105 17.56 2.08 10.47
C TYR A 105 17.72 0.73 9.73
N LEU A 106 17.32 -0.39 10.29
CA LEU A 106 17.46 -1.68 9.60
C LEU A 106 16.14 -2.44 9.67
N PRO A 107 15.39 -2.52 8.55
CA PRO A 107 14.23 -3.41 8.44
C PRO A 107 14.63 -4.85 8.75
N MET A 108 13.83 -5.51 9.57
CA MET A 108 14.08 -6.88 9.99
C MET A 108 13.37 -7.88 9.09
N LYS A 109 14.08 -8.97 8.76
CA LYS A 109 13.51 -10.18 8.17
C LYS A 109 13.41 -11.23 9.27
N ALA A 110 12.19 -11.65 9.62
CA ALA A 110 11.95 -12.63 10.68
C ALA A 110 12.84 -13.88 10.51
N GLY A 111 13.58 -14.24 11.54
CA GLY A 111 14.44 -15.45 11.56
C GLY A 111 15.67 -15.43 10.63
N ARG A 112 15.96 -14.31 9.94
CA ARG A 112 17.13 -14.17 9.06
C ARG A 112 18.08 -13.04 9.51
N VAL A 113 19.37 -13.20 9.24
CA VAL A 113 20.36 -12.14 9.49
C VAL A 113 20.18 -11.01 8.47
N SER A 114 19.73 -9.85 8.96
CA SER A 114 19.65 -8.59 8.23
C SER A 114 20.95 -7.81 8.40
N LYS A 115 21.44 -7.14 7.35
CA LYS A 115 22.74 -6.44 7.35
C LYS A 115 22.63 -5.04 6.78
N ARG A 116 23.31 -4.06 7.40
CA ARG A 116 23.39 -2.68 6.90
C ARG A 116 24.74 -2.03 7.23
N LEU A 117 25.31 -1.30 6.25
CA LEU A 117 26.49 -0.49 6.48
C LEU A 117 26.14 0.75 7.30
N PHE A 118 27.06 1.16 8.17
CA PHE A 118 27.02 2.47 8.79
C PHE A 118 28.45 3.01 9.01
N TYR A 119 28.55 4.31 9.23
CA TYR A 119 29.82 5.00 9.44
C TYR A 119 29.84 5.68 10.80
N VAL A 120 30.93 5.48 11.54
CA VAL A 120 31.17 6.13 12.83
C VAL A 120 32.14 7.29 12.61
N PRO A 121 31.69 8.55 12.70
CA PRO A 121 32.50 9.69 12.28
C PRO A 121 33.62 10.04 13.28
N ARG A 122 33.40 9.79 14.57
CA ARG A 122 34.30 10.12 15.69
C ARG A 122 34.09 9.12 16.83
N PRO A 123 35.02 9.04 17.81
CA PRO A 123 34.84 8.17 18.97
C PRO A 123 33.51 8.44 19.68
N LEU A 124 32.71 7.40 19.89
CA LEU A 124 31.41 7.51 20.52
C LEU A 124 31.54 7.59 22.04
N LYS A 125 30.63 8.34 22.69
CA LYS A 125 30.44 8.33 24.16
C LYS A 125 29.45 7.26 24.59
N ALA A 126 28.43 7.01 23.78
CA ALA A 126 27.45 5.97 24.00
C ALA A 126 26.85 5.51 22.66
N LEU A 127 26.18 4.38 22.70
CA LEU A 127 25.41 3.84 21.58
C LEU A 127 24.08 3.31 22.14
N ARG A 128 23.01 3.62 21.43
CA ARG A 128 21.66 3.15 21.77
C ARG A 128 21.18 2.23 20.65
N PHE A 129 20.62 1.09 21.03
CA PHE A 129 20.07 0.10 20.11
C PHE A 129 18.62 -0.16 20.47
N ASP A 130 17.74 0.14 19.53
CA ASP A 130 16.30 -0.04 19.67
C ASP A 130 15.92 -1.26 18.85
N PRO A 131 15.49 -2.36 19.49
CA PRO A 131 15.16 -3.59 18.78
C PRO A 131 13.81 -3.49 18.05
N MET A 132 12.92 -2.62 18.50
CA MET A 132 11.56 -2.43 17.98
C MET A 132 11.16 -0.95 18.13
N GLY A 133 10.15 -0.52 17.37
CA GLY A 133 9.56 0.82 17.48
C GLY A 133 8.23 0.87 18.22
N GLN A 134 7.75 -0.27 18.74
CA GLN A 134 6.47 -0.44 19.42
C GLN A 134 6.55 -1.63 20.38
N GLU A 135 5.50 -1.80 21.19
CA GLU A 135 5.37 -2.90 22.14
C GLU A 135 5.27 -4.26 21.44
N GLY A 136 5.72 -5.31 22.12
CA GLY A 136 5.71 -6.68 21.59
C GLY A 136 6.86 -7.54 22.07
N HIS A 137 6.84 -8.82 21.70
CA HIS A 137 7.84 -9.81 22.07
C HIS A 137 8.85 -9.99 20.94
N PHE A 138 10.12 -10.09 21.31
CA PHE A 138 11.18 -10.43 20.38
C PHE A 138 12.26 -11.30 21.01
N THR A 139 12.85 -12.16 20.19
CA THR A 139 14.07 -12.89 20.53
C THR A 139 15.18 -12.42 19.61
N LEU A 140 16.19 -11.76 20.19
CA LEU A 140 17.38 -11.37 19.44
C LEU A 140 18.30 -12.61 19.36
N HIS A 141 18.55 -13.14 18.18
CA HIS A 141 19.40 -14.32 17.97
C HIS A 141 20.85 -13.95 17.63
N HIS A 142 21.04 -12.81 16.96
CA HIS A 142 22.36 -12.32 16.54
C HIS A 142 22.36 -10.79 16.55
N LEU A 143 23.40 -10.20 17.11
CA LEU A 143 23.69 -8.77 17.01
C LEU A 143 25.19 -8.57 16.93
N ARG A 144 25.67 -8.02 15.81
CA ARG A 144 27.09 -7.78 15.58
C ARG A 144 27.31 -6.47 14.86
N MET A 145 28.31 -5.72 15.31
CA MET A 145 28.87 -4.57 14.58
C MET A 145 30.31 -4.90 14.19
N ALA A 146 30.53 -5.21 12.92
CA ALA A 146 31.84 -5.61 12.41
C ALA A 146 32.53 -4.44 11.74
N TRP A 147 33.73 -4.06 12.20
CA TRP A 147 34.54 -3.05 11.53
C TRP A 147 34.93 -3.54 10.12
N LEU A 148 34.85 -2.64 9.15
CA LEU A 148 35.13 -2.91 7.76
C LEU A 148 36.29 -2.06 7.26
N SER A 149 37.10 -2.63 6.37
CA SER A 149 38.04 -1.81 5.61
C SER A 149 37.27 -0.83 4.72
N PRO A 150 37.78 0.40 4.52
CA PRO A 150 37.13 1.38 3.65
C PRO A 150 36.86 0.83 2.25
N TRP A 151 37.80 0.07 1.68
CA TRP A 151 37.61 -0.56 0.37
C TRP A 151 36.40 -1.50 0.31
N PHE A 152 36.24 -2.37 1.31
CA PHE A 152 35.12 -3.32 1.35
C PHE A 152 33.78 -2.61 1.59
N ALA A 153 33.75 -1.60 2.47
CA ALA A 153 32.56 -0.81 2.72
C ALA A 153 32.15 -0.01 1.48
N HIS A 154 33.12 0.60 0.80
CA HIS A 154 32.91 1.34 -0.45
C HIS A 154 32.41 0.43 -1.58
N ASP A 155 32.96 -0.77 -1.75
CA ASP A 155 32.46 -1.74 -2.74
C ASP A 155 31.00 -2.14 -2.46
N ARG A 156 30.65 -2.39 -1.19
CA ARG A 156 29.28 -2.74 -0.80
C ARG A 156 28.29 -1.58 -0.92
N LEU A 157 28.73 -0.37 -0.59
CA LEU A 157 27.96 0.86 -0.80
C LEU A 157 27.70 1.09 -2.29
N ALA A 158 28.75 1.03 -3.11
CA ALA A 158 28.66 1.17 -4.56
C ALA A 158 27.75 0.10 -5.16
N GLN A 159 27.88 -1.16 -4.74
CA GLN A 159 27.03 -2.25 -5.19
C GLN A 159 25.55 -2.00 -4.87
N ARG A 160 25.24 -1.53 -3.65
CA ARG A 160 23.85 -1.27 -3.28
C ARG A 160 23.28 -0.08 -4.03
N LEU A 161 24.03 1.01 -4.14
CA LEU A 161 23.62 2.18 -4.90
C LEU A 161 23.39 1.84 -6.37
N ALA A 162 24.29 1.07 -7.00
CA ALA A 162 24.14 0.56 -8.36
C ALA A 162 22.92 -0.35 -8.54
N ASN A 163 22.45 -1.00 -7.47
CA ASN A 163 21.30 -1.92 -7.56
C ASN A 163 19.97 -1.24 -7.21
N MET A 164 19.98 -0.22 -6.35
CA MET A 164 18.79 0.22 -5.62
C MET A 164 18.55 1.73 -5.63
N HIS A 165 19.55 2.56 -5.93
CA HIS A 165 19.41 4.03 -5.89
C HIS A 165 19.10 4.58 -7.27
N HIS A 166 18.03 5.36 -7.39
CA HIS A 166 17.54 5.87 -8.67
C HIS A 166 18.61 6.60 -9.51
N GLU A 167 19.50 7.39 -8.88
CA GLU A 167 20.58 8.08 -9.61
C GLU A 167 21.73 7.20 -10.07
N TYR A 168 21.94 6.04 -9.45
CA TYR A 168 23.12 5.20 -9.69
C TYR A 168 22.77 3.84 -10.31
N ARG A 169 21.48 3.51 -10.46
CA ARG A 169 21.02 2.20 -10.93
C ARG A 169 21.51 1.83 -12.33
N ASP A 170 21.82 2.85 -13.14
CA ASP A 170 22.31 2.72 -14.51
C ASP A 170 23.82 3.03 -14.63
N VAL A 171 24.49 3.22 -13.49
CA VAL A 171 25.93 3.47 -13.39
C VAL A 171 26.63 2.15 -13.05
N ALA A 172 27.59 1.74 -13.88
CA ALA A 172 28.41 0.56 -13.58
C ALA A 172 29.00 0.70 -12.16
N LYS A 173 28.97 -0.36 -11.35
CA LYS A 173 29.38 -0.33 -9.93
C LYS A 173 30.72 0.41 -9.69
N GLY A 174 31.70 0.21 -10.57
CA GLY A 174 33.01 0.87 -10.47
C GLY A 174 32.97 2.40 -10.59
N GLU A 175 31.98 2.93 -11.29
CA GLU A 175 31.78 4.36 -11.59
C GLU A 175 30.87 5.08 -10.59
N VAL A 176 30.16 4.34 -9.73
CA VAL A 176 29.25 4.91 -8.72
C VAL A 176 29.97 5.86 -7.76
N LEU A 177 31.11 5.43 -7.19
CA LEU A 177 31.86 6.26 -6.24
C LEU A 177 32.52 7.48 -6.90
N PRO A 178 33.15 7.36 -8.09
CA PRO A 178 33.56 8.52 -8.87
C PRO A 178 32.43 9.52 -9.13
N ALA A 179 31.25 9.05 -9.56
CA ALA A 179 30.10 9.89 -9.85
C ALA A 179 29.60 10.62 -8.59
N LEU A 180 29.44 9.88 -7.50
CA LEU A 180 29.02 10.40 -6.20
C LEU A 180 29.99 11.46 -5.67
N LYS A 181 31.31 11.22 -5.77
CA LYS A 181 32.33 12.19 -5.35
C LYS A 181 32.35 13.44 -6.21
N ARG A 182 32.08 13.32 -7.52
CA ARG A 182 31.94 14.47 -8.42
C ARG A 182 30.73 15.31 -8.01
N ARG A 183 29.57 14.69 -7.80
CA ARG A 183 28.35 15.35 -7.32
C ARG A 183 28.56 16.02 -5.97
N ALA A 184 29.23 15.36 -5.02
CA ALA A 184 29.56 15.95 -3.73
C ALA A 184 30.41 17.24 -3.86
N ARG A 185 31.33 17.30 -4.84
CA ARG A 185 32.12 18.52 -5.11
C ARG A 185 31.27 19.63 -5.71
N GLU A 186 30.38 19.29 -6.65
CA GLU A 186 29.45 20.23 -7.29
C GLU A 186 28.48 20.83 -6.25
N GLU A 187 27.98 20.01 -5.33
CA GLU A 187 27.11 20.43 -4.22
C GLU A 187 27.86 21.06 -3.04
N GLN A 188 29.20 21.12 -3.08
CA GLN A 188 30.04 21.57 -1.96
C GLN A 188 29.76 20.84 -0.63
N ARG A 189 29.47 19.54 -0.69
CA ARG A 189 29.18 18.68 0.47
C ARG A 189 30.28 17.65 0.71
N ASP A 190 30.40 17.19 1.96
CA ASP A 190 31.24 16.03 2.25
C ASP A 190 30.68 14.77 1.57
N TRP A 191 31.55 14.05 0.85
CA TRP A 191 31.12 12.92 0.03
C TRP A 191 30.65 11.72 0.86
N HIS A 192 31.16 11.50 2.08
CA HIS A 192 30.66 10.43 2.94
C HIS A 192 29.24 10.73 3.41
N THR A 193 28.98 11.99 3.75
CA THR A 193 27.65 12.46 4.15
C THR A 193 26.64 12.27 3.01
N LEU A 194 27.02 12.65 1.78
CA LEU A 194 26.18 12.42 0.60
C LEU A 194 25.99 10.92 0.33
N ALA A 195 27.06 10.13 0.40
CA ALA A 195 27.02 8.70 0.16
C ALA A 195 26.12 7.96 1.15
N LEU A 196 26.16 8.33 2.42
CA LEU A 196 25.29 7.77 3.44
C LEU A 196 23.84 8.19 3.23
N ALA A 197 23.57 9.44 2.83
CA ALA A 197 22.22 9.90 2.51
C ALA A 197 21.61 9.11 1.32
N ASP A 198 22.37 8.94 0.25
CA ASP A 198 21.95 8.12 -0.90
C ASP A 198 21.76 6.66 -0.50
N TYR A 199 22.74 6.11 0.23
CA TYR A 199 22.69 4.72 0.70
C TYR A 199 21.46 4.50 1.60
N ASP A 200 21.15 5.46 2.46
CA ASP A 200 19.96 5.46 3.31
C ASP A 200 18.65 5.50 2.53
N ALA A 201 18.62 6.19 1.38
CA ALA A 201 17.46 6.24 0.50
C ALA A 201 17.17 4.89 -0.18
N THR A 202 18.13 3.96 -0.21
CA THR A 202 17.95 2.62 -0.81
C THR A 202 17.32 1.58 0.11
N PHE A 203 17.05 1.91 1.38
CA PHE A 203 16.33 1.01 2.28
C PHE A 203 14.86 1.37 2.30
N GLU A 204 13.99 0.35 2.29
CA GLU A 204 12.57 0.49 2.59
C GLU A 204 12.46 1.22 3.93
N ARG A 205 12.17 2.52 3.88
CA ARG A 205 11.67 3.24 5.03
C ARG A 205 10.18 3.04 4.94
N ARG A 206 9.63 2.06 5.67
CA ARG A 206 8.23 2.18 6.09
C ARG A 206 8.15 3.54 6.76
N SER A 207 7.54 4.51 6.07
CA SER A 207 7.91 5.89 6.30
C SER A 207 7.56 6.30 7.72
N THR A 208 8.59 6.40 8.56
CA THR A 208 8.66 7.41 9.61
C THR A 208 9.27 8.70 9.05
N ARG A 209 9.33 8.88 7.70
CA ARG A 209 9.84 10.12 7.10
C ARG A 209 8.99 11.34 7.51
N TYR A 210 7.74 11.12 7.87
CA TYR A 210 6.98 11.99 8.74
C TYR A 210 6.36 11.12 9.82
N SER A 211 6.67 11.39 11.09
CA SER A 211 5.86 10.89 12.18
C SER A 211 4.42 11.33 11.92
N TYR A 212 3.44 10.46 12.09
CA TYR A 212 2.05 10.88 11.96
C TYR A 212 1.73 12.04 12.92
N THR A 213 2.37 12.08 14.09
CA THR A 213 2.35 13.22 15.01
C THR A 213 2.90 14.52 14.38
N GLU A 214 3.98 14.43 13.60
CA GLU A 214 4.55 15.57 12.87
C GLU A 214 3.64 15.99 11.71
N TRP A 215 3.04 15.03 11.02
CA TRP A 215 2.05 15.30 9.99
C TRP A 215 0.84 16.05 10.58
N LEU A 216 0.34 15.60 11.75
CA LEU A 216 -0.74 16.24 12.49
C LEU A 216 -0.38 17.65 12.93
N SER A 217 0.85 17.90 13.40
CA SER A 217 1.28 19.22 13.87
C SER A 217 1.36 20.26 12.74
N LYS A 218 1.60 19.82 11.50
CA LYS A 218 1.61 20.67 10.29
C LYS A 218 0.21 20.93 9.74
N ARG A 219 -0.82 20.22 10.17
CA ARG A 219 -2.18 20.43 9.68
C ARG A 219 -2.79 21.70 10.26
N ARG A 220 -3.34 22.53 9.37
CA ARG A 220 -4.05 23.74 9.74
C ARG A 220 -5.29 23.39 10.55
N ARG A 221 -5.38 23.89 11.78
CA ARG A 221 -6.59 23.81 12.59
C ARG A 221 -7.61 24.83 12.07
N LEU A 222 -8.85 24.40 11.86
CA LEU A 222 -9.95 25.32 11.55
C LEU A 222 -10.28 26.10 12.82
N SER A 223 -10.47 27.41 12.71
CA SER A 223 -10.96 28.17 13.87
C SER A 223 -12.48 28.00 13.99
N PRO A 224 -13.03 27.98 15.22
CA PRO A 224 -14.49 27.91 15.41
C PRO A 224 -15.24 29.00 14.65
N GLN A 225 -14.68 30.23 14.58
CA GLN A 225 -15.28 31.34 13.83
C GLN A 225 -15.25 31.12 12.31
N HIS A 226 -14.25 30.39 11.79
CA HIS A 226 -14.25 30.01 10.37
C HIS A 226 -15.34 28.99 10.08
N VAL A 227 -15.44 27.94 10.91
CA VAL A 227 -16.48 26.91 10.79
C VAL A 227 -17.87 27.53 10.81
N GLN A 228 -18.16 28.40 11.78
CA GLN A 228 -19.46 29.09 11.87
C GLN A 228 -19.78 29.94 10.64
N ARG A 229 -18.79 30.64 10.06
CA ARG A 229 -18.98 31.40 8.82
C ARG A 229 -19.29 30.51 7.63
N VAL A 230 -18.73 29.30 7.56
CA VAL A 230 -19.03 28.35 6.49
C VAL A 230 -20.43 27.76 6.70
N ILE A 231 -20.77 27.33 7.92
CA ILE A 231 -22.10 26.81 8.27
C ILE A 231 -23.21 27.81 7.91
N ALA A 232 -23.00 29.10 8.19
CA ALA A 232 -23.96 30.15 7.85
C ALA A 232 -24.26 30.24 6.35
N LYS A 233 -23.31 29.83 5.49
CA LYS A 233 -23.42 29.85 4.02
C LYS A 233 -23.92 28.55 3.41
N LEU A 234 -24.05 27.47 4.18
CA LEU A 234 -24.56 26.20 3.66
C LEU A 234 -26.00 26.37 3.20
N ARG A 235 -26.32 25.91 1.98
CA ARG A 235 -27.68 25.92 1.43
C ARG A 235 -28.64 25.07 2.26
N GLN A 236 -28.15 23.94 2.76
CA GLN A 236 -28.87 23.03 3.62
C GLN A 236 -28.03 22.77 4.86
N ARG A 237 -28.70 22.62 5.99
CA ARG A 237 -28.11 22.26 7.28
C ARG A 237 -28.74 20.95 7.72
N PRO A 238 -28.37 19.82 7.08
CA PRO A 238 -28.98 18.53 7.35
C PRO A 238 -28.81 18.17 8.83
N LEU A 239 -29.87 17.63 9.43
CA LEU A 239 -29.77 16.98 10.72
C LEU A 239 -29.09 15.62 10.53
N ILE A 240 -27.99 15.40 11.25
CA ILE A 240 -27.24 14.14 11.24
C ILE A 240 -27.53 13.40 12.55
N SER A 241 -28.20 12.26 12.47
CA SER A 241 -28.43 11.38 13.62
C SER A 241 -27.26 10.40 13.78
N ILE A 242 -26.63 10.36 14.94
CA ILE A 242 -25.52 9.44 15.22
C ILE A 242 -26.11 8.21 15.89
N VAL A 243 -25.93 7.04 15.28
CA VAL A 243 -26.38 5.75 15.80
C VAL A 243 -25.26 5.17 16.67
N LEU A 244 -25.56 4.94 17.95
CA LEU A 244 -24.60 4.49 18.97
C LEU A 244 -25.13 3.26 19.72
N PRO A 245 -24.76 2.02 19.33
CA PRO A 245 -25.03 0.82 20.12
C PRO A 245 -24.09 0.74 21.33
N VAL A 246 -24.62 0.47 22.53
CA VAL A 246 -23.87 0.43 23.78
C VAL A 246 -24.06 -0.93 24.45
N TYR A 247 -22.97 -1.61 24.80
CA TYR A 247 -23.03 -2.82 25.63
C TYR A 247 -21.75 -2.94 26.47
N ASN A 248 -21.88 -2.78 27.79
CA ASN A 248 -20.78 -2.94 28.76
C ASN A 248 -19.45 -2.24 28.40
N PRO A 249 -19.45 -0.98 27.93
CA PRO A 249 -18.20 -0.28 27.65
C PRO A 249 -17.42 0.03 28.94
N ARG A 250 -16.12 0.31 28.80
CA ARG A 250 -15.40 1.03 29.87
C ARG A 250 -16.01 2.43 30.01
N LEU A 251 -16.40 2.79 31.23
CA LEU A 251 -17.09 4.06 31.50
C LEU A 251 -16.30 5.30 31.06
N GLU A 252 -14.97 5.26 31.20
CA GLU A 252 -14.07 6.32 30.71
C GLU A 252 -14.18 6.51 29.19
N TRP A 253 -14.21 5.43 28.43
CA TRP A 253 -14.27 5.49 26.97
C TRP A 253 -15.65 5.89 26.49
N LEU A 254 -16.71 5.41 27.17
CA LEU A 254 -18.07 5.86 26.91
C LEU A 254 -18.20 7.37 27.11
N ARG A 255 -17.67 7.93 28.20
CA ARG A 255 -17.69 9.37 28.45
C ARG A 255 -16.91 10.15 27.39
N GLU A 256 -15.72 9.69 27.01
CA GLU A 256 -14.94 10.30 25.92
C GLU A 256 -15.66 10.26 24.56
N CYS A 257 -16.36 9.16 24.25
CA CYS A 257 -17.19 9.02 23.07
C CYS A 257 -18.32 10.08 23.07
N LEU A 258 -19.10 10.14 24.15
CA LEU A 258 -20.22 11.07 24.30
C LEU A 258 -19.76 12.54 24.29
N ASP A 259 -18.67 12.87 24.98
CA ASP A 259 -18.09 14.21 24.96
C ASP A 259 -17.60 14.59 23.54
N SER A 260 -17.05 13.65 22.77
CA SER A 260 -16.65 13.92 21.38
C SER A 260 -17.81 14.32 20.45
N VAL A 261 -19.03 13.86 20.77
CA VAL A 261 -20.26 14.27 20.08
C VAL A 261 -20.72 15.66 20.55
N LEU A 262 -20.66 15.93 21.86
CA LEU A 262 -20.98 17.26 22.41
C LEU A 262 -20.04 18.36 21.89
N GLU A 263 -18.77 18.02 21.64
CA GLU A 263 -17.74 18.93 21.13
C GLU A 263 -17.87 19.26 19.63
N GLN A 264 -18.83 18.67 18.91
CA GLN A 264 -19.00 18.91 17.47
C GLN A 264 -19.30 20.39 17.18
N HIS A 265 -18.51 20.98 16.28
CA HIS A 265 -18.69 22.37 15.85
C HIS A 265 -19.91 22.60 14.95
N TYR A 266 -20.43 21.55 14.33
CA TYR A 266 -21.68 21.59 13.58
C TYR A 266 -22.85 21.34 14.54
N PRO A 267 -23.83 22.25 14.68
CA PRO A 267 -24.80 22.16 15.76
C PRO A 267 -26.02 21.26 15.46
N HIS A 268 -26.25 20.91 14.19
CA HIS A 268 -27.46 20.18 13.76
C HIS A 268 -27.23 18.67 13.77
N TRP A 269 -27.19 18.11 14.98
CA TRP A 269 -27.05 16.68 15.20
C TRP A 269 -28.02 16.17 16.25
N GLN A 270 -28.26 14.86 16.23
CA GLN A 270 -28.98 14.10 17.23
C GLN A 270 -28.12 12.88 17.58
N LEU A 271 -28.03 12.49 18.85
CA LEU A 271 -27.34 11.26 19.26
C LEU A 271 -28.39 10.24 19.69
N CYS A 272 -28.44 9.13 18.99
CA CYS A 272 -29.41 8.06 19.14
C CYS A 272 -28.70 6.85 19.75
N ILE A 273 -28.93 6.61 21.04
CA ILE A 273 -28.23 5.58 21.82
C ILE A 273 -29.18 4.41 22.06
N ALA A 274 -28.71 3.20 21.83
CA ALA A 274 -29.37 1.98 22.27
C ALA A 274 -28.47 1.23 23.26
N ASP A 275 -28.83 1.25 24.54
CA ASP A 275 -28.21 0.40 25.55
C ASP A 275 -28.76 -1.02 25.40
N ASP A 276 -27.90 -1.95 24.99
CA ASP A 276 -28.24 -3.33 24.66
C ASP A 276 -28.23 -4.25 25.89
N ALA A 277 -28.92 -3.79 26.94
CA ALA A 277 -29.00 -4.45 28.24
C ALA A 277 -27.63 -4.62 28.90
N SER A 278 -26.85 -3.52 29.02
CA SER A 278 -25.60 -3.52 29.79
C SER A 278 -25.84 -4.02 31.22
N SER A 279 -24.96 -4.92 31.68
CA SER A 279 -25.03 -5.51 33.02
C SER A 279 -24.53 -4.58 34.12
N ASP A 280 -23.65 -3.64 33.77
CA ASP A 280 -23.17 -2.62 34.69
C ASP A 280 -24.19 -1.47 34.80
N SER A 281 -24.78 -1.30 35.99
CA SER A 281 -25.73 -0.23 36.26
C SER A 281 -25.13 1.17 36.11
N GLU A 282 -23.81 1.32 36.23
CA GLU A 282 -23.13 2.61 36.05
C GLU A 282 -23.22 3.08 34.60
N VAL A 283 -23.22 2.18 33.60
CA VAL A 283 -23.41 2.54 32.19
C VAL A 283 -24.73 3.27 32.01
N ARG A 284 -25.82 2.74 32.57
CA ARG A 284 -27.14 3.37 32.52
C ARG A 284 -27.16 4.74 33.21
N GLN A 285 -26.44 4.89 34.33
CA GLN A 285 -26.31 6.17 35.02
C GLN A 285 -25.57 7.21 34.15
N VAL A 286 -24.46 6.83 33.49
CA VAL A 286 -23.75 7.70 32.55
C VAL A 286 -24.67 8.13 31.41
N LEU A 287 -25.38 7.20 30.79
CA LEU A 287 -26.29 7.53 29.68
C LEU A 287 -27.40 8.49 30.10
N ALA A 288 -27.98 8.30 31.30
CA ALA A 288 -28.99 9.20 31.85
C ALA A 288 -28.43 10.61 32.12
N GLU A 289 -27.22 10.70 32.69
CA GLU A 289 -26.53 11.97 32.93
C GLU A 289 -26.36 12.79 31.64
N TYR A 290 -25.92 12.15 30.56
CA TYR A 290 -25.73 12.86 29.28
C TYR A 290 -27.06 13.22 28.61
N ALA A 291 -28.08 12.36 28.70
CA ALA A 291 -29.42 12.66 28.18
C ALA A 291 -30.08 13.85 28.91
N GLU A 292 -29.83 14.01 30.22
CA GLU A 292 -30.27 15.19 30.98
C GLU A 292 -29.46 16.45 30.63
N ARG A 293 -28.18 16.29 30.29
CA ARG A 293 -27.26 17.39 29.96
C ARG A 293 -27.55 18.04 28.61
N ASP A 294 -27.99 17.28 27.61
CA ASP A 294 -28.29 17.80 26.27
C ASP A 294 -29.51 17.08 25.64
N ALA A 295 -30.56 17.85 25.35
CA ALA A 295 -31.81 17.33 24.80
C ALA A 295 -31.70 16.68 23.41
N ARG A 296 -30.56 16.83 22.72
CA ARG A 296 -30.28 16.15 21.45
C ARG A 296 -29.86 14.69 21.63
N ILE A 297 -29.59 14.26 22.87
CA ILE A 297 -29.21 12.89 23.21
C ILE A 297 -30.47 12.12 23.62
N GLN A 298 -30.77 11.06 22.88
CA GLN A 298 -31.90 10.17 23.14
C GLN A 298 -31.40 8.75 23.39
N VAL A 299 -31.98 8.07 24.38
CA VAL A 299 -31.56 6.75 24.82
C VAL A 299 -32.75 5.81 24.85
N VAL A 300 -32.60 4.63 24.24
CA VAL A 300 -33.50 3.48 24.42
C VAL A 300 -32.77 2.38 25.19
N TYR A 301 -33.43 1.84 26.21
CA TYR A 301 -32.91 0.76 27.05
C TYR A 301 -33.57 -0.55 26.62
N ARG A 302 -32.82 -1.41 25.95
CA ARG A 302 -33.29 -2.72 25.51
C ARG A 302 -33.42 -3.65 26.71
N GLN A 303 -34.40 -4.55 26.67
CA GLN A 303 -34.69 -5.49 27.77
C GLN A 303 -33.81 -6.74 27.73
N GLN A 304 -33.24 -7.05 26.56
CA GLN A 304 -32.42 -8.22 26.29
C GLN A 304 -31.28 -7.81 25.37
N ASN A 305 -30.11 -8.39 25.58
CA ASN A 305 -28.96 -8.23 24.70
C ASN A 305 -29.27 -8.89 23.35
N GLY A 306 -29.30 -8.09 22.29
CA GLY A 306 -29.51 -8.54 20.91
C GLY A 306 -28.30 -8.31 20.00
N HIS A 307 -27.13 -8.06 20.60
CA HIS A 307 -25.88 -7.73 19.94
C HIS A 307 -25.95 -6.48 19.05
N ILE A 308 -24.82 -6.17 18.39
CA ILE A 308 -24.60 -4.91 17.68
C ILE A 308 -25.63 -4.61 16.59
N CYS A 309 -26.12 -5.62 15.87
CA CYS A 309 -27.10 -5.44 14.80
C CYS A 309 -28.45 -4.95 15.34
N ALA A 310 -29.01 -5.65 16.32
CA ALA A 310 -30.31 -5.28 16.88
C ALA A 310 -30.21 -3.97 17.69
N ALA A 311 -29.11 -3.75 18.42
CA ALA A 311 -28.84 -2.50 19.12
C ALA A 311 -28.76 -1.31 18.14
N SER A 312 -28.01 -1.46 17.04
CA SER A 312 -27.91 -0.42 16.00
C SER A 312 -29.27 -0.09 15.39
N ASN A 313 -30.12 -1.11 15.16
CA ASN A 313 -31.47 -0.90 14.65
C ASN A 313 -32.37 -0.16 15.64
N SER A 314 -32.31 -0.48 16.94
CA SER A 314 -33.06 0.28 17.96
C SER A 314 -32.59 1.73 18.06
N ALA A 315 -31.30 2.00 17.91
CA ALA A 315 -30.79 3.37 17.82
C ALA A 315 -31.25 4.06 16.51
N LEU A 316 -31.28 3.35 15.38
CA LEU A 316 -31.79 3.85 14.09
C LEU A 316 -33.29 4.21 14.13
N GLU A 317 -34.09 3.54 14.96
CA GLU A 317 -35.51 3.87 15.17
C GLU A 317 -35.69 5.26 15.80
N LEU A 318 -34.75 5.70 16.63
CA LEU A 318 -34.74 7.05 17.23
C LEU A 318 -34.30 8.14 16.23
N ALA A 319 -33.69 7.77 15.10
CA ALA A 319 -33.09 8.73 14.18
C ALA A 319 -34.13 9.59 13.44
N GLU A 320 -34.10 10.90 13.64
CA GLU A 320 -34.96 11.89 12.96
C GLU A 320 -34.23 12.59 11.81
N GLY A 321 -32.91 12.49 11.76
CA GLY A 321 -32.05 13.14 10.78
C GLY A 321 -32.23 12.60 9.36
N ASN A 322 -31.94 13.44 8.37
CA ASN A 322 -31.92 13.04 6.96
C ASN A 322 -30.76 12.08 6.65
N PHE A 323 -29.73 12.09 7.51
CA PHE A 323 -28.58 11.22 7.44
C PHE A 323 -28.32 10.56 8.78
N VAL A 324 -27.82 9.32 8.75
CA VAL A 324 -27.33 8.59 9.90
C VAL A 324 -25.82 8.39 9.82
N ALA A 325 -25.12 8.64 10.91
CA ALA A 325 -23.69 8.40 11.07
C ALA A 325 -23.48 7.25 12.06
N LEU A 326 -22.56 6.34 11.77
CA LEU A 326 -22.25 5.21 12.65
C LEU A 326 -21.10 5.55 13.60
N LEU A 327 -21.25 5.27 14.89
CA LEU A 327 -20.24 5.48 15.92
C LEU A 327 -20.27 4.33 16.93
N ASP A 328 -19.09 3.83 17.28
CA ASP A 328 -18.94 2.83 18.35
C ASP A 328 -18.70 3.50 19.71
N HIS A 329 -19.12 2.82 20.78
CA HIS A 329 -19.22 3.38 22.13
C HIS A 329 -17.89 3.64 22.83
N ASP A 330 -16.79 3.14 22.29
CA ASP A 330 -15.42 3.31 22.77
C ASP A 330 -14.57 4.24 21.88
N ASP A 331 -15.10 4.63 20.73
CA ASP A 331 -14.42 5.45 19.74
C ASP A 331 -14.71 6.96 19.89
N ARG A 332 -13.98 7.78 19.12
CA ARG A 332 -14.14 9.25 19.17
C ARG A 332 -14.28 9.85 17.79
N LEU A 333 -15.12 10.87 17.70
CA LEU A 333 -15.20 11.73 16.52
C LEU A 333 -14.21 12.90 16.64
N SER A 334 -13.65 13.31 15.50
CA SER A 334 -13.00 14.62 15.38
C SER A 334 -14.03 15.72 15.65
N PRO A 335 -13.71 16.82 16.37
CA PRO A 335 -14.64 17.93 16.61
C PRO A 335 -15.21 18.61 15.34
N TYR A 336 -14.60 18.33 14.19
CA TYR A 336 -14.99 18.86 12.87
C TYR A 336 -15.68 17.80 11.99
N ALA A 337 -15.93 16.59 12.49
CA ALA A 337 -16.46 15.47 11.72
C ALA A 337 -17.79 15.82 11.03
N LEU A 338 -18.80 16.22 11.82
CA LEU A 338 -20.12 16.54 11.28
C LEU A 338 -20.12 17.81 10.42
N PHE A 339 -19.20 18.74 10.69
CA PHE A 339 -19.02 19.93 9.85
C PHE A 339 -18.55 19.55 8.45
N HIS A 340 -17.54 18.69 8.33
CA HIS A 340 -17.04 18.23 7.03
C HIS A 340 -18.08 17.38 6.28
N VAL A 341 -18.90 16.60 7.00
CA VAL A 341 -20.04 15.89 6.41
C VAL A 341 -21.04 16.88 5.82
N ALA A 342 -21.44 17.91 6.58
CA ALA A 342 -22.37 18.94 6.09
C ALA A 342 -21.79 19.74 4.91
N GLU A 343 -20.49 20.03 4.92
CA GLU A 343 -19.81 20.69 3.80
C GLU A 343 -19.76 19.81 2.55
N ALA A 344 -19.50 18.50 2.71
CA ALA A 344 -19.53 17.55 1.61
C ALA A 344 -20.94 17.42 1.02
N LEU A 345 -21.99 17.33 1.85
CA LEU A 345 -23.38 17.32 1.42
C LEU A 345 -23.80 18.62 0.71
N HIS A 346 -23.23 19.76 1.11
CA HIS A 346 -23.46 21.02 0.40
C HIS A 346 -22.87 20.99 -1.03
N ARG A 347 -21.71 20.36 -1.21
CA ARG A 347 -21.05 20.18 -2.52
C ARG A 347 -21.68 19.07 -3.36
N HIS A 348 -22.22 18.04 -2.70
CA HIS A 348 -22.80 16.84 -3.30
C HIS A 348 -24.19 16.58 -2.70
N PRO A 349 -25.22 17.36 -3.08
CA PRO A 349 -26.56 17.27 -2.47
C PRO A 349 -27.25 15.90 -2.68
N ASP A 350 -26.87 15.20 -3.75
CA ASP A 350 -27.42 13.90 -4.12
C ASP A 350 -26.68 12.72 -3.47
N ALA A 351 -25.66 12.98 -2.63
CA ALA A 351 -24.91 11.94 -1.95
C ALA A 351 -25.84 11.04 -1.11
N GLY A 352 -25.72 9.73 -1.29
CA GLY A 352 -26.43 8.72 -0.51
C GLY A 352 -25.57 8.07 0.56
N LEU A 353 -24.25 8.10 0.36
CA LEU A 353 -23.24 7.55 1.25
C LEU A 353 -22.02 8.46 1.25
N LEU A 354 -21.52 8.79 2.43
CA LEU A 354 -20.27 9.48 2.65
C LEU A 354 -19.39 8.68 3.60
N TYR A 355 -18.08 8.73 3.41
CA TYR A 355 -17.13 8.11 4.32
C TYR A 355 -15.86 8.93 4.47
N SER A 356 -15.22 8.86 5.63
CA SER A 356 -14.01 9.61 5.94
C SER A 356 -12.78 8.72 6.04
N ASP A 357 -11.60 9.37 6.02
CA ASP A 357 -10.39 8.74 6.55
C ASP A 357 -10.50 8.58 8.07
N GLU A 358 -9.67 7.69 8.60
CA GLU A 358 -9.67 7.30 10.01
C GLU A 358 -8.23 7.09 10.49
N ASP A 359 -8.03 7.06 11.80
CA ASP A 359 -6.80 6.61 12.43
C ASP A 359 -7.13 5.88 13.74
N LYS A 360 -6.09 5.46 14.45
CA LYS A 360 -6.21 4.80 15.74
C LYS A 360 -5.83 5.73 16.87
N LEU A 361 -6.45 5.52 18.03
CA LEU A 361 -6.22 6.19 19.29
C LEU A 361 -5.67 5.17 20.29
N GLY A 362 -4.47 5.44 20.82
CA GLY A 362 -3.85 4.63 21.86
C GLY A 362 -4.43 4.92 23.24
N GLU A 363 -4.03 4.13 24.23
CA GLU A 363 -4.53 4.25 25.60
C GLU A 363 -4.24 5.62 26.24
N ARG A 364 -3.18 6.33 25.81
CA ARG A 364 -2.84 7.67 26.33
C ARG A 364 -3.41 8.81 25.48
N GLY A 365 -4.29 8.49 24.54
CA GLY A 365 -4.94 9.46 23.64
C GLY A 365 -4.06 9.91 22.47
N GLU A 366 -2.93 9.25 22.22
CA GLU A 366 -2.09 9.48 21.05
C GLU A 366 -2.70 8.88 19.79
N ARG A 367 -2.62 9.61 18.68
CA ARG A 367 -3.14 9.16 17.38
C ARG A 367 -2.06 8.51 16.54
N PHE A 368 -2.36 7.38 15.89
CA PHE A 368 -1.40 6.59 15.09
C PHE A 368 -2.09 5.77 13.98
N ASP A 369 -1.29 5.17 13.08
CA ASP A 369 -1.74 4.26 12.01
C ASP A 369 -2.92 4.77 11.15
N PRO A 370 -2.76 5.92 10.45
CA PRO A 370 -3.85 6.49 9.65
C PRO A 370 -4.17 5.66 8.41
N HIS A 371 -5.46 5.43 8.18
CA HIS A 371 -6.00 4.84 6.97
C HIS A 371 -6.52 5.94 6.04
N PHE A 372 -5.69 6.30 5.08
CA PHE A 372 -5.98 7.23 4.00
C PHE A 372 -6.60 6.49 2.83
N LYS A 373 -7.93 6.51 2.78
CA LYS A 373 -8.76 5.71 1.88
C LYS A 373 -8.79 6.33 0.47
N PRO A 374 -8.97 5.53 -0.59
CA PRO A 374 -9.26 6.05 -1.92
C PRO A 374 -10.70 6.60 -2.00
N GLN A 375 -11.02 7.26 -3.12
CA GLN A 375 -12.41 7.48 -3.52
C GLN A 375 -13.10 6.14 -3.84
N TRP A 376 -14.38 6.20 -4.24
CA TRP A 376 -15.23 5.02 -4.42
C TRP A 376 -14.55 3.93 -5.27
N ASN A 377 -14.39 2.74 -4.66
CA ASN A 377 -13.69 1.60 -5.22
C ASN A 377 -14.52 0.33 -4.95
N PRO A 378 -15.49 0.01 -5.81
CA PRO A 378 -16.42 -1.09 -5.58
C PRO A 378 -15.73 -2.45 -5.55
N ASP A 379 -14.69 -2.67 -6.35
CA ASP A 379 -13.94 -3.92 -6.32
C ASP A 379 -13.13 -4.07 -5.03
N LEU A 380 -12.57 -2.97 -4.50
CA LEU A 380 -11.95 -2.98 -3.18
C LEU A 380 -12.97 -3.21 -2.06
N LEU A 381 -14.18 -2.63 -2.14
CA LEU A 381 -15.24 -2.89 -1.16
C LEU A 381 -15.64 -4.37 -1.13
N LEU A 382 -15.70 -5.03 -2.29
CA LEU A 382 -15.95 -6.48 -2.33
C LEU A 382 -14.79 -7.28 -1.72
N ALA A 383 -13.57 -6.77 -1.81
CA ALA A 383 -12.39 -7.45 -1.29
C ALA A 383 -12.14 -7.18 0.21
N GLN A 384 -12.57 -6.04 0.75
CA GLN A 384 -12.41 -5.63 2.15
C GLN A 384 -13.32 -4.44 2.47
N ASN A 385 -13.86 -4.38 3.70
CA ASN A 385 -14.55 -3.18 4.18
C ASN A 385 -13.55 -2.03 4.43
N TYR A 386 -13.30 -1.21 3.42
CA TYR A 386 -12.47 -0.01 3.57
C TYR A 386 -13.28 1.25 3.91
N ILE A 387 -14.62 1.20 3.87
CA ILE A 387 -15.48 2.33 4.23
C ILE A 387 -15.51 2.48 5.74
N SER A 388 -15.93 1.42 6.42
CA SER A 388 -16.09 1.33 7.87
C SER A 388 -16.62 2.63 8.50
N HIS A 389 -16.02 3.10 9.59
CA HIS A 389 -16.38 4.34 10.26
C HIS A 389 -15.44 5.50 9.84
N LEU A 390 -15.86 6.76 9.78
CA LEU A 390 -17.21 7.28 9.91
C LEU A 390 -17.97 7.10 8.58
N GLY A 391 -18.83 6.09 8.52
CA GLY A 391 -19.81 5.93 7.45
C GLY A 391 -21.06 6.76 7.75
N VAL A 392 -21.47 7.59 6.79
CA VAL A 392 -22.67 8.42 6.87
C VAL A 392 -23.59 8.09 5.70
N TYR A 393 -24.82 7.70 6.01
CA TYR A 393 -25.77 7.17 5.05
C TYR A 393 -27.03 8.01 5.04
N ARG A 394 -27.68 8.15 3.88
CA ARG A 394 -29.02 8.74 3.81
C ARG A 394 -30.00 7.86 4.58
N THR A 395 -30.66 8.41 5.60
CA THR A 395 -31.50 7.64 6.53
C THR A 395 -32.60 6.85 5.83
N GLY A 396 -33.27 7.48 4.85
CA GLY A 396 -34.30 6.82 4.06
C GLY A 396 -33.80 5.58 3.32
N LEU A 397 -32.56 5.62 2.83
CA LEU A 397 -31.96 4.49 2.12
C LEU A 397 -31.58 3.36 3.08
N VAL A 398 -31.04 3.68 4.26
CA VAL A 398 -30.77 2.68 5.31
C VAL A 398 -32.06 1.95 5.73
N ARG A 399 -33.16 2.70 5.90
CA ARG A 399 -34.47 2.12 6.20
C ARG A 399 -35.01 1.27 5.05
N GLU A 400 -34.83 1.70 3.81
CA GLU A 400 -35.26 0.94 2.63
C GLU A 400 -34.53 -0.41 2.50
N VAL A 401 -33.23 -0.45 2.82
CA VAL A 401 -32.45 -1.70 2.80
C VAL A 401 -32.62 -2.55 4.07
N GLY A 402 -33.41 -2.08 5.04
CA GLY A 402 -33.76 -2.83 6.26
C GLY A 402 -32.78 -2.71 7.43
N GLY A 403 -31.94 -1.67 7.48
CA GLY A 403 -30.99 -1.46 8.59
C GLY A 403 -29.86 -2.50 8.65
N CYS A 404 -29.35 -2.77 9.85
CA CYS A 404 -28.38 -3.84 10.12
C CYS A 404 -29.09 -5.19 10.18
N ARG A 405 -28.51 -6.24 9.59
CA ARG A 405 -29.12 -7.57 9.58
C ARG A 405 -28.54 -8.43 10.70
N GLU A 406 -29.42 -9.01 11.52
CA GLU A 406 -29.01 -10.03 12.50
C GLU A 406 -28.34 -11.22 11.79
N GLY A 407 -27.30 -11.78 12.40
CA GLY A 407 -26.44 -12.82 11.82
C GLY A 407 -25.20 -12.28 11.10
N PHE A 408 -25.07 -10.95 10.97
CA PHE A 408 -23.89 -10.27 10.40
C PHE A 408 -23.05 -9.55 11.45
N GLU A 409 -23.20 -9.89 12.73
CA GLU A 409 -22.45 -9.30 13.82
C GLU A 409 -20.94 -9.41 13.54
N GLY A 410 -20.22 -8.30 13.74
CA GLY A 410 -18.80 -8.18 13.41
C GLY A 410 -18.49 -7.77 11.96
N SER A 411 -19.50 -7.73 11.08
CA SER A 411 -19.40 -7.22 9.70
C SER A 411 -20.65 -6.46 9.25
N GLN A 412 -21.45 -6.00 10.21
CA GLN A 412 -22.73 -5.32 9.98
C GLN A 412 -22.58 -4.02 9.16
N ASP A 413 -21.46 -3.32 9.35
CA ASP A 413 -21.12 -2.11 8.63
C ASP A 413 -20.74 -2.40 7.17
N HIS A 414 -20.01 -3.51 6.92
CA HIS A 414 -19.68 -3.97 5.58
C HIS A 414 -20.93 -4.41 4.82
N ASP A 415 -21.78 -5.22 5.45
CA ASP A 415 -23.07 -5.65 4.90
C ASP A 415 -23.96 -4.45 4.55
N LEU A 416 -24.08 -3.47 5.46
CA LEU A 416 -24.85 -2.27 5.19
C LEU A 416 -24.25 -1.44 4.05
N ALA A 417 -22.93 -1.24 4.04
CA ALA A 417 -22.24 -0.49 2.97
C ALA A 417 -22.43 -1.15 1.59
N LEU A 418 -22.36 -2.47 1.51
CA LEU A 418 -22.62 -3.24 0.29
C LEU A 418 -24.06 -3.04 -0.20
N ARG A 419 -25.05 -3.23 0.69
CA ARG A 419 -26.47 -3.09 0.33
C ARG A 419 -26.88 -1.66 -0.01
N VAL A 420 -26.31 -0.65 0.66
CA VAL A 420 -26.58 0.76 0.36
C VAL A 420 -25.91 1.17 -0.95
N SER A 421 -24.63 0.84 -1.15
CA SER A 421 -23.92 1.18 -2.38
C SER A 421 -24.52 0.50 -3.62
N ASP A 422 -25.16 -0.66 -3.46
CA ASP A 422 -25.95 -1.35 -4.50
C ASP A 422 -27.03 -0.47 -5.15
N ARG A 423 -27.56 0.50 -4.39
CA ARG A 423 -28.67 1.39 -4.79
C ARG A 423 -28.21 2.76 -5.27
N LEU A 424 -26.90 3.02 -5.28
CA LEU A 424 -26.34 4.33 -5.56
C LEU A 424 -25.54 4.34 -6.86
N ALA A 425 -25.64 5.44 -7.59
CA ALA A 425 -24.69 5.74 -8.65
C ALA A 425 -23.30 6.08 -8.04
N PRO A 426 -22.19 5.82 -8.76
CA PRO A 426 -20.84 6.06 -8.25
C PRO A 426 -20.59 7.47 -7.70
N ASP A 427 -21.18 8.50 -8.31
CA ASP A 427 -21.05 9.91 -7.93
C ASP A 427 -21.87 10.30 -6.69
N GLN A 428 -22.78 9.42 -6.24
CA GLN A 428 -23.53 9.57 -4.99
C GLN A 428 -22.80 8.99 -3.77
N ILE A 429 -21.61 8.41 -3.97
CA ILE A 429 -20.75 7.85 -2.92
C ILE A 429 -19.52 8.74 -2.77
N VAL A 430 -19.43 9.46 -1.65
CA VAL A 430 -18.49 10.57 -1.49
C VAL A 430 -17.46 10.28 -0.41
N HIS A 431 -16.19 10.32 -0.78
CA HIS A 431 -15.08 10.27 0.17
C HIS A 431 -14.74 11.68 0.69
N ILE A 432 -14.55 11.79 2.00
CA ILE A 432 -14.08 12.99 2.68
C ILE A 432 -12.63 12.73 3.14
N PRO A 433 -11.60 13.30 2.47
CA PRO A 433 -10.19 12.99 2.71
C PRO A 433 -9.62 13.69 3.96
N HIS A 434 -10.35 13.56 5.06
CA HIS A 434 -10.00 14.05 6.39
C HIS A 434 -10.14 12.91 7.38
N VAL A 435 -9.23 12.86 8.35
CA VAL A 435 -9.32 11.93 9.46
C VAL A 435 -10.38 12.43 10.44
N LEU A 436 -11.59 11.88 10.37
CA LEU A 436 -12.76 12.33 11.13
C LEU A 436 -13.20 11.34 12.21
N TYR A 437 -12.62 10.14 12.20
CA TYR A 437 -12.92 9.05 13.13
C TYR A 437 -11.62 8.53 13.76
N HIS A 438 -11.66 8.23 15.05
CA HIS A 438 -10.53 7.77 15.85
C HIS A 438 -10.91 6.45 16.54
N TRP A 439 -10.40 5.34 15.99
CA TRP A 439 -10.61 3.99 16.48
C TRP A 439 -9.77 3.72 17.72
N ARG A 440 -10.35 3.31 18.83
CA ARG A 440 -9.59 2.96 20.02
C ARG A 440 -8.89 1.61 19.85
N ALA A 441 -7.58 1.59 20.10
CA ALA A 441 -6.80 0.36 20.16
C ALA A 441 -6.63 -0.06 21.63
N GLY A 442 -7.28 -1.14 22.05
CA GLY A 442 -7.19 -1.66 23.43
C GLY A 442 -7.54 -3.15 23.56
N GLU A 443 -7.14 -3.78 24.68
CA GLU A 443 -7.54 -5.16 25.04
C GLU A 443 -9.07 -5.27 25.12
N GLY A 444 -9.65 -6.20 24.35
CA GLY A 444 -11.10 -6.38 24.21
C GLY A 444 -11.72 -5.69 22.98
N SER A 445 -10.93 -4.95 22.19
CA SER A 445 -11.34 -4.50 20.86
C SER A 445 -11.09 -5.61 19.83
N THR A 446 -11.97 -5.74 18.84
CA THR A 446 -11.97 -6.74 17.75
C THR A 446 -10.65 -6.82 16.98
N ALA A 447 -9.77 -5.84 17.16
CA ALA A 447 -8.42 -5.78 16.62
C ALA A 447 -7.46 -6.86 17.17
N LEU A 448 -7.63 -7.35 18.40
CA LEU A 448 -6.56 -8.09 19.09
C LEU A 448 -6.86 -9.57 19.41
N GLU A 449 -8.11 -9.98 19.64
CA GLU A 449 -8.40 -11.36 20.04
C GLU A 449 -8.51 -12.36 18.88
N SER A 450 -7.85 -13.52 19.01
CA SER A 450 -7.79 -14.56 17.98
C SER A 450 -9.11 -15.30 17.76
N GLY A 451 -10.00 -15.33 18.77
CA GLY A 451 -11.35 -15.89 18.66
C GLY A 451 -12.32 -14.98 17.90
N GLU A 452 -12.17 -13.66 18.04
CA GLU A 452 -13.04 -12.67 17.39
C GLU A 452 -12.77 -12.51 15.88
N LYS A 453 -11.56 -12.87 15.43
CA LYS A 453 -11.14 -12.79 14.02
C LYS A 453 -11.84 -13.78 13.10
N ASN A 454 -12.33 -14.91 13.63
CA ASN A 454 -12.96 -15.95 12.80
C ASN A 454 -14.41 -15.59 12.47
N TYR A 455 -15.23 -15.21 13.45
CA TYR A 455 -16.66 -14.92 13.19
C TYR A 455 -16.85 -13.65 12.33
N THR A 456 -16.05 -12.61 12.56
CA THR A 456 -16.05 -11.38 11.74
C THR A 456 -15.72 -11.66 10.27
N THR A 457 -14.72 -12.52 10.03
CA THR A 457 -14.34 -12.94 8.69
C THR A 457 -15.46 -13.75 8.03
N GLU A 458 -16.11 -14.66 8.75
CA GLU A 458 -17.23 -15.46 8.25
C GLU A 458 -18.45 -14.60 7.92
N ALA A 459 -18.82 -13.66 8.80
CA ALA A 459 -19.93 -12.73 8.60
C ALA A 459 -19.71 -11.86 7.36
N GLY A 460 -18.52 -11.28 7.18
CA GLY A 460 -18.24 -10.47 5.99
C GLY A 460 -18.11 -11.30 4.71
N LEU A 461 -17.60 -12.54 4.81
CA LEU A 461 -17.61 -13.48 3.67
C LEU A 461 -19.04 -13.77 3.22
N MET A 462 -19.96 -13.97 4.17
CA MET A 462 -21.39 -14.13 3.89
C MET A 462 -21.98 -12.86 3.25
N ALA A 463 -21.65 -11.67 3.76
CA ALA A 463 -22.15 -10.39 3.23
C ALA A 463 -21.75 -10.21 1.75
N VAL A 464 -20.47 -10.40 1.44
CA VAL A 464 -19.95 -10.31 0.06
C VAL A 464 -20.55 -11.41 -0.81
N ARG A 465 -20.65 -12.65 -0.31
CA ARG A 465 -21.23 -13.76 -1.06
C ARG A 465 -22.67 -13.49 -1.46
N GLU A 466 -23.52 -13.08 -0.52
CA GLU A 466 -24.92 -12.77 -0.80
C GLU A 466 -25.06 -11.62 -1.80
N GLN A 467 -24.29 -10.56 -1.60
CA GLN A 467 -24.31 -9.38 -2.48
C GLN A 467 -23.91 -9.73 -3.92
N VAL A 468 -22.85 -10.53 -4.09
CA VAL A 468 -22.33 -10.93 -5.39
C VAL A 468 -23.25 -11.94 -6.07
N THR A 469 -23.67 -12.99 -5.36
CA THR A 469 -24.48 -14.08 -5.94
C THR A 469 -25.89 -13.64 -6.30
N ARG A 470 -26.43 -12.59 -5.64
CA ARG A 470 -27.69 -11.95 -6.04
C ARG A 470 -27.64 -11.37 -7.45
N ARG A 471 -26.51 -10.78 -7.84
CA ARG A 471 -26.30 -10.19 -9.17
C ARG A 471 -25.80 -11.21 -10.19
N VAL A 472 -24.90 -12.10 -9.76
CA VAL A 472 -24.25 -13.11 -10.60
C VAL A 472 -24.26 -14.45 -9.86
N PRO A 473 -25.31 -15.28 -10.00
CA PRO A 473 -25.46 -16.52 -9.24
C PRO A 473 -24.30 -17.53 -9.38
N ALA A 474 -23.58 -17.49 -10.51
CA ALA A 474 -22.45 -18.37 -10.77
C ALA A 474 -21.10 -17.86 -10.21
N ALA A 475 -21.05 -16.65 -9.64
CA ALA A 475 -19.84 -16.12 -9.02
C ALA A 475 -19.56 -16.81 -7.68
N GLN A 476 -18.29 -17.04 -7.39
CA GLN A 476 -17.83 -17.67 -6.15
C GLN A 476 -17.11 -16.63 -5.29
N VAL A 477 -17.31 -16.71 -3.97
CA VAL A 477 -16.62 -15.85 -3.00
C VAL A 477 -15.92 -16.72 -1.96
N GLU A 478 -14.62 -16.50 -1.84
CA GLU A 478 -13.73 -17.20 -0.91
C GLU A 478 -13.05 -16.23 0.06
N ALA A 479 -12.68 -16.72 1.23
CA ALA A 479 -11.87 -15.95 2.17
C ALA A 479 -10.50 -15.64 1.55
N GLY A 480 -10.02 -14.41 1.75
CA GLY A 480 -8.71 -13.98 1.33
C GLY A 480 -7.59 -14.48 2.24
N HIS A 481 -6.35 -14.09 1.92
CA HIS A 481 -5.17 -14.54 2.67
C HIS A 481 -5.09 -13.92 4.08
N TYR A 482 -5.77 -12.79 4.31
CA TYR A 482 -5.77 -12.08 5.58
C TYR A 482 -7.19 -12.06 6.17
N PRO A 483 -7.34 -11.97 7.51
CA PRO A 483 -8.65 -11.81 8.14
C PRO A 483 -9.43 -10.63 7.54
N ASN A 484 -10.76 -10.76 7.44
CA ASN A 484 -11.64 -9.75 6.87
C ASN A 484 -11.27 -9.29 5.45
N THR A 485 -10.68 -10.19 4.66
CA THR A 485 -10.45 -9.99 3.23
C THR A 485 -11.10 -11.11 2.43
N TYR A 486 -11.49 -10.82 1.19
CA TYR A 486 -12.27 -11.73 0.35
C TYR A 486 -11.78 -11.70 -1.09
N ARG A 487 -11.95 -12.83 -1.78
CA ARG A 487 -11.73 -12.92 -3.23
C ARG A 487 -13.04 -13.31 -3.92
N VAL A 488 -13.43 -12.50 -4.89
CA VAL A 488 -14.53 -12.81 -5.79
C VAL A 488 -13.97 -13.43 -7.07
N ARG A 489 -14.35 -14.69 -7.34
CA ARG A 489 -14.07 -15.37 -8.60
C ARG A 489 -15.30 -15.27 -9.49
N TRP A 490 -15.27 -14.32 -10.42
CA TRP A 490 -16.30 -14.15 -11.44
C TRP A 490 -16.31 -15.34 -12.41
N PRO A 491 -17.49 -15.77 -12.89
CA PRO A 491 -17.59 -16.85 -13.85
C PRO A 491 -17.01 -16.42 -15.20
N LEU A 492 -16.41 -17.37 -15.93
CA LEU A 492 -16.13 -17.20 -17.34
C LEU A 492 -17.43 -17.35 -18.15
N PRO A 493 -17.56 -16.67 -19.30
CA PRO A 493 -18.67 -16.90 -20.21
C PRO A 493 -18.68 -18.35 -20.73
N GLU A 494 -19.86 -18.90 -21.03
CA GLU A 494 -20.01 -20.26 -21.55
C GLU A 494 -19.18 -20.49 -22.82
N ARG A 495 -19.19 -19.51 -23.73
CA ARG A 495 -18.27 -19.44 -24.84
C ARG A 495 -17.08 -18.57 -24.46
N LEU A 496 -15.93 -19.21 -24.34
CA LEU A 496 -14.67 -18.53 -24.06
C LEU A 496 -14.30 -17.58 -25.22
N PRO A 497 -14.09 -16.28 -24.96
CA PRO A 497 -13.64 -15.35 -25.99
C PRO A 497 -12.20 -15.65 -26.39
N LEU A 498 -11.93 -15.61 -27.70
CA LEU A 498 -10.54 -15.67 -28.17
C LEU A 498 -9.77 -14.44 -27.65
N VAL A 499 -8.61 -14.68 -27.04
CA VAL A 499 -7.67 -13.64 -26.64
C VAL A 499 -6.56 -13.53 -27.67
N SER A 500 -6.32 -12.32 -28.19
CA SER A 500 -5.16 -12.01 -29.03
C SER A 500 -4.09 -11.30 -28.20
N LEU A 501 -3.00 -12.00 -27.88
CA LEU A 501 -1.84 -11.39 -27.24
C LEU A 501 -0.94 -10.73 -28.29
N LEU A 502 -0.75 -9.43 -28.18
CA LEU A 502 0.08 -8.61 -29.06
C LEU A 502 1.47 -8.47 -28.44
N VAL A 503 2.49 -9.00 -29.12
CA VAL A 503 3.88 -9.04 -28.61
C VAL A 503 4.81 -8.30 -29.58
N PRO A 504 5.00 -6.97 -29.42
CA PRO A 504 6.00 -6.21 -30.17
C PRO A 504 7.41 -6.68 -29.86
N THR A 505 8.22 -6.90 -30.90
CA THR A 505 9.61 -7.33 -30.72
C THR A 505 10.52 -6.84 -31.83
N ARG A 506 11.81 -6.75 -31.53
CA ARG A 506 12.90 -6.57 -32.51
C ARG A 506 14.15 -7.28 -32.01
N ASP A 507 14.65 -8.22 -32.79
CA ASP A 507 15.81 -9.05 -32.45
C ASP A 507 15.66 -9.72 -31.06
N GLY A 508 16.76 -9.99 -30.34
CA GLY A 508 16.70 -10.44 -28.94
C GLY A 508 16.04 -11.80 -28.71
N VAL A 509 16.48 -12.86 -29.41
CA VAL A 509 15.93 -14.23 -29.25
C VAL A 509 15.96 -14.72 -27.79
N ASP A 510 17.00 -14.36 -27.03
CA ASP A 510 17.16 -14.75 -25.61
C ASP A 510 16.11 -14.12 -24.69
N ILE A 511 15.33 -13.15 -25.19
CA ILE A 511 14.24 -12.48 -24.48
C ILE A 511 12.90 -12.99 -25.03
N LEU A 512 12.74 -12.95 -26.35
CA LEU A 512 11.50 -13.34 -27.02
C LEU A 512 11.16 -14.81 -26.80
N LYS A 513 12.15 -15.70 -26.93
CA LYS A 513 11.92 -17.15 -26.84
C LYS A 513 11.41 -17.57 -25.46
N PRO A 514 12.05 -17.19 -24.33
CA PRO A 514 11.52 -17.50 -23.00
C PRO A 514 10.08 -16.99 -22.79
N CYS A 515 9.77 -15.77 -23.26
CA CYS A 515 8.43 -15.20 -23.14
C CYS A 515 7.39 -16.01 -23.91
N VAL A 516 7.62 -16.25 -25.20
CA VAL A 516 6.65 -16.95 -26.07
C VAL A 516 6.49 -18.40 -25.63
N ASP A 517 7.59 -19.11 -25.34
CA ASP A 517 7.53 -20.49 -24.89
C ASP A 517 6.79 -20.60 -23.53
N ALA A 518 7.08 -19.71 -22.57
CA ALA A 518 6.37 -19.72 -21.28
C ALA A 518 4.87 -19.44 -21.43
N ILE A 519 4.47 -18.52 -22.31
CA ILE A 519 3.04 -18.28 -22.59
C ILE A 519 2.40 -19.54 -23.19
N LEU A 520 3.03 -20.17 -24.18
CA LEU A 520 2.45 -21.32 -24.88
C LEU A 520 2.39 -22.59 -24.02
N GLU A 521 3.38 -22.80 -23.16
CA GLU A 521 3.55 -24.01 -22.34
C GLU A 521 2.88 -23.94 -20.98
N ARG A 522 2.74 -22.74 -20.39
CA ARG A 522 2.28 -22.58 -18.99
C ARG A 522 0.93 -21.88 -18.86
N THR A 523 0.23 -21.59 -19.94
CA THR A 523 -1.09 -20.94 -19.90
C THR A 523 -2.21 -21.97 -20.13
N ASP A 524 -3.12 -22.11 -19.16
CA ASP A 524 -4.20 -23.09 -19.22
C ASP A 524 -5.48 -22.57 -19.91
N TYR A 525 -5.47 -21.32 -20.40
CA TYR A 525 -6.59 -20.76 -21.16
C TYR A 525 -6.55 -21.24 -22.62
N PRO A 526 -7.58 -21.92 -23.13
CA PRO A 526 -7.51 -22.62 -24.41
C PRO A 526 -7.67 -21.70 -25.64
N GLU A 527 -8.51 -20.67 -25.54
CA GLU A 527 -8.86 -19.79 -26.66
C GLU A 527 -7.86 -18.63 -26.78
N LEU A 528 -6.64 -18.94 -27.21
CA LEU A 528 -5.51 -18.00 -27.28
C LEU A 528 -4.90 -17.98 -28.68
N GLU A 529 -4.66 -16.78 -29.22
CA GLU A 529 -3.69 -16.55 -30.29
C GLU A 529 -2.59 -15.56 -29.84
N LEU A 530 -1.37 -15.78 -30.33
CA LEU A 530 -0.21 -14.95 -30.04
C LEU A 530 0.30 -14.30 -31.34
N LEU A 531 0.22 -12.98 -31.41
CA LEU A 531 0.68 -12.18 -32.54
C LEU A 531 2.04 -11.58 -32.22
N ILE A 532 3.11 -12.17 -32.78
CA ILE A 532 4.45 -11.59 -32.72
C ILE A 532 4.52 -10.46 -33.75
N LEU A 533 4.70 -9.23 -33.28
CA LEU A 533 4.76 -8.04 -34.13
C LEU A 533 6.24 -7.69 -34.34
N ASP A 534 6.80 -8.21 -35.44
CA ASP A 534 8.22 -8.08 -35.77
C ASP A 534 8.54 -6.69 -36.34
N ASN A 535 9.30 -5.89 -35.59
CA ASN A 535 9.77 -4.59 -36.02
C ASN A 535 11.15 -4.66 -36.67
N GLN A 536 11.21 -5.19 -37.89
CA GLN A 536 12.43 -5.21 -38.71
C GLN A 536 13.60 -5.95 -38.03
N SER A 537 13.34 -7.13 -37.44
CA SER A 537 14.41 -7.98 -36.92
C SER A 537 15.38 -8.37 -38.05
N THR A 538 16.67 -8.33 -37.73
CA THR A 538 17.77 -8.69 -38.65
C THR A 538 18.61 -9.85 -38.13
N CYS A 539 18.51 -10.15 -36.83
CA CYS A 539 19.17 -11.27 -36.20
C CYS A 539 18.62 -12.59 -36.74
N THR A 540 19.49 -13.38 -37.38
CA THR A 540 19.15 -14.69 -37.94
C THR A 540 18.51 -15.61 -36.90
N ALA A 541 19.05 -15.64 -35.67
CA ALA A 541 18.51 -16.49 -34.61
C ALA A 541 17.07 -16.11 -34.21
N THR A 542 16.75 -14.81 -34.15
CA THR A 542 15.38 -14.35 -33.88
C THR A 542 14.44 -14.70 -35.03
N LEU A 543 14.87 -14.46 -36.27
CA LEU A 543 14.08 -14.78 -37.47
C LEU A 543 13.81 -16.28 -37.62
N ASP A 544 14.82 -17.11 -37.34
CA ASP A 544 14.71 -18.57 -37.37
C ASP A 544 13.75 -19.07 -36.28
N TYR A 545 13.86 -18.53 -35.06
CA TYR A 545 12.92 -18.84 -33.97
C TYR A 545 11.47 -18.46 -34.34
N MET A 546 11.24 -17.26 -34.87
CA MET A 546 9.90 -16.81 -35.27
C MET A 546 9.30 -17.71 -36.37
N ARG A 547 10.12 -18.19 -37.31
CA ARG A 547 9.69 -19.14 -38.35
C ARG A 547 9.37 -20.52 -37.76
N ASP A 548 10.23 -21.02 -36.89
CA ASP A 548 10.04 -22.30 -36.19
C ASP A 548 8.74 -22.30 -35.38
N VAL A 549 8.58 -21.31 -34.47
CA VAL A 549 7.44 -21.25 -33.55
C VAL A 549 6.10 -21.10 -34.26
N SER A 550 6.03 -20.28 -35.32
CA SER A 550 4.81 -20.12 -36.12
C SER A 550 4.47 -21.31 -37.01
N THR A 551 5.44 -22.18 -37.29
CA THR A 551 5.21 -23.44 -38.02
C THR A 551 4.75 -24.55 -37.09
N ARG A 552 5.33 -24.63 -35.88
CA ARG A 552 5.06 -25.72 -34.92
C ARG A 552 3.81 -25.49 -34.07
N ASP A 553 3.40 -24.24 -33.82
CA ASP A 553 2.23 -23.92 -32.99
C ASP A 553 1.24 -23.05 -33.77
N ALA A 554 0.05 -23.62 -34.05
CA ALA A 554 -0.99 -22.98 -34.84
C ALA A 554 -1.59 -21.72 -34.17
N ARG A 555 -1.35 -21.52 -32.86
CA ARG A 555 -1.77 -20.32 -32.13
C ARG A 555 -0.91 -19.11 -32.45
N VAL A 556 0.28 -19.30 -33.02
CA VAL A 556 1.27 -18.23 -33.21
C VAL A 556 1.27 -17.71 -34.64
N ARG A 557 1.20 -16.38 -34.78
CA ARG A 557 1.32 -15.69 -36.06
C ARG A 557 2.35 -14.58 -35.95
N VAL A 558 3.17 -14.42 -37.00
CA VAL A 558 4.17 -13.35 -37.08
C VAL A 558 3.69 -12.31 -38.09
N LEU A 559 3.55 -11.06 -37.65
CA LEU A 559 3.18 -9.92 -38.48
C LEU A 559 4.35 -8.96 -38.58
N ARG A 560 4.70 -8.55 -39.80
CA ARG A 560 5.82 -7.63 -40.03
C ARG A 560 5.35 -6.18 -39.93
N TRP A 561 6.05 -5.39 -39.13
CA TRP A 561 5.89 -3.95 -38.99
C TRP A 561 7.15 -3.23 -39.47
N ASN A 562 7.12 -2.76 -40.72
CA ASN A 562 8.28 -2.18 -41.42
C ASN A 562 8.37 -0.66 -41.29
N GLU A 563 8.03 -0.12 -40.12
CA GLU A 563 8.10 1.31 -39.81
C GLU A 563 9.05 1.58 -38.64
N PRO A 564 9.46 2.84 -38.38
CA PRO A 564 10.22 3.19 -37.18
C PRO A 564 9.53 2.68 -35.90
N PHE A 565 10.33 2.33 -34.89
CA PHE A 565 9.77 1.81 -33.64
C PHE A 565 8.89 2.86 -32.95
N ASN A 566 7.63 2.50 -32.78
CA ASN A 566 6.62 3.22 -32.02
C ASN A 566 5.74 2.15 -31.37
N TYR A 567 5.80 2.04 -30.04
CA TYR A 567 5.10 1.01 -29.28
C TYR A 567 3.57 1.14 -29.45
N SER A 568 3.07 2.37 -29.47
CA SER A 568 1.65 2.62 -29.69
C SER A 568 1.21 2.20 -31.10
N ALA A 569 1.97 2.61 -32.13
CA ALA A 569 1.63 2.31 -33.52
C ALA A 569 1.68 0.80 -33.83
N ILE A 570 2.72 0.10 -33.36
CA ILE A 570 2.83 -1.34 -33.62
C ILE A 570 1.72 -2.13 -32.91
N ASN A 571 1.31 -1.73 -31.70
CA ASN A 571 0.17 -2.36 -31.03
C ASN A 571 -1.17 -2.04 -31.70
N ASN A 572 -1.38 -0.79 -32.17
CA ASN A 572 -2.55 -0.43 -32.98
C ASN A 572 -2.61 -1.29 -34.27
N PHE A 573 -1.46 -1.48 -34.92
CA PHE A 573 -1.32 -2.39 -36.04
C PHE A 573 -1.68 -3.83 -35.67
N GLY A 574 -1.14 -4.37 -34.57
CA GLY A 574 -1.48 -5.70 -34.08
C GLY A 574 -2.99 -5.87 -33.83
N ALA A 575 -3.63 -4.87 -33.23
CA ALA A 575 -5.07 -4.87 -32.93
C ALA A 575 -5.94 -4.95 -34.20
N LEU A 576 -5.49 -4.40 -35.33
CA LEU A 576 -6.19 -4.51 -36.62
C LEU A 576 -6.26 -5.96 -37.13
N TYR A 577 -5.19 -6.74 -36.91
CA TYR A 577 -5.08 -8.14 -37.39
C TYR A 577 -5.44 -9.21 -36.34
N ALA A 578 -5.70 -8.77 -35.10
CA ALA A 578 -6.22 -9.59 -34.02
C ALA A 578 -7.61 -10.13 -34.37
N ARG A 579 -7.81 -11.43 -34.14
CA ARG A 579 -9.08 -12.15 -34.32
C ARG A 579 -9.89 -12.25 -33.03
N GLY A 580 -9.24 -12.05 -31.89
CA GLY A 580 -9.83 -12.15 -30.58
C GLY A 580 -10.77 -11.00 -30.24
N ASP A 581 -11.79 -11.32 -29.45
CA ASP A 581 -12.71 -10.34 -28.86
C ASP A 581 -12.06 -9.60 -27.69
N ILE A 582 -10.97 -10.16 -27.14
CA ILE A 582 -10.12 -9.56 -26.11
C ILE A 582 -8.72 -9.38 -26.68
N LEU A 583 -8.17 -8.19 -26.48
CA LEU A 583 -6.77 -7.88 -26.79
C LEU A 583 -5.95 -7.95 -25.50
N GLY A 584 -4.74 -8.50 -25.59
CA GLY A 584 -3.72 -8.38 -24.55
C GLY A 584 -2.52 -7.61 -25.08
N LEU A 585 -2.24 -6.45 -24.50
CA LEU A 585 -0.96 -5.75 -24.70
C LEU A 585 0.07 -6.43 -23.80
N VAL A 586 1.11 -7.01 -24.41
CA VAL A 586 2.08 -7.85 -23.72
C VAL A 586 3.50 -7.52 -24.20
N ASN A 587 4.41 -7.27 -23.27
CA ASN A 587 5.82 -7.11 -23.63
C ASN A 587 6.48 -8.45 -23.97
N ASN A 588 7.54 -8.42 -24.77
CA ASN A 588 8.26 -9.62 -25.21
C ASN A 588 9.15 -10.27 -24.15
N ASP A 589 9.08 -9.81 -22.89
CA ASP A 589 9.96 -10.18 -21.79
C ASP A 589 9.16 -10.48 -20.50
N ILE A 590 7.93 -10.97 -20.65
CA ILE A 590 7.11 -11.47 -19.53
C ILE A 590 7.18 -12.99 -19.43
N GLU A 591 7.01 -13.51 -18.21
CA GLU A 591 6.96 -14.95 -17.95
C GLU A 591 5.83 -15.26 -16.95
N PRO A 592 4.75 -15.97 -17.35
CA PRO A 592 3.69 -16.37 -16.44
C PRO A 592 4.19 -17.23 -15.27
N ILE A 593 3.72 -16.93 -14.06
CA ILE A 593 4.05 -17.67 -12.84
C ILE A 593 2.98 -18.71 -12.52
N ASN A 594 1.71 -18.31 -12.48
CA ASN A 594 0.58 -19.21 -12.26
C ASN A 594 -0.15 -19.53 -13.57
N PRO A 595 -0.58 -20.79 -13.79
CA PRO A 595 -1.10 -21.20 -15.09
C PRO A 595 -2.50 -20.64 -15.43
N ASP A 596 -3.28 -20.27 -14.42
CA ASP A 596 -4.61 -19.68 -14.57
C ASP A 596 -4.59 -18.15 -14.74
N TRP A 597 -3.42 -17.53 -14.91
CA TRP A 597 -3.26 -16.06 -15.03
C TRP A 597 -4.18 -15.46 -16.11
N LEU A 598 -4.25 -16.09 -17.29
CA LEU A 598 -5.06 -15.58 -18.39
C LEU A 598 -6.56 -15.76 -18.12
N CYS A 599 -6.96 -16.88 -17.49
CA CYS A 599 -8.33 -17.08 -17.02
C CYS A 599 -8.76 -16.02 -16.00
N GLU A 600 -7.85 -15.60 -15.11
CA GLU A 600 -8.08 -14.50 -14.17
C GLU A 600 -8.22 -13.15 -14.87
N LEU A 601 -7.39 -12.83 -15.86
CA LEU A 601 -7.55 -11.56 -16.57
C LEU A 601 -8.81 -11.54 -17.44
N VAL A 602 -9.14 -12.66 -18.12
CA VAL A 602 -10.33 -12.77 -18.98
C VAL A 602 -11.62 -12.63 -18.18
N ARG A 603 -11.76 -13.28 -17.01
CA ARG A 603 -12.99 -13.17 -16.22
C ARG A 603 -13.28 -11.73 -15.79
N GLN A 604 -12.22 -10.94 -15.53
CA GLN A 604 -12.35 -9.52 -15.19
C GLN A 604 -12.66 -8.70 -16.45
N ALA A 605 -11.98 -8.96 -17.56
CA ALA A 605 -12.17 -8.25 -18.82
C ALA A 605 -13.55 -8.52 -19.48
N CYS A 606 -14.21 -9.62 -19.13
CA CYS A 606 -15.57 -9.91 -19.58
C CYS A 606 -16.65 -9.11 -18.84
N ARG A 607 -16.32 -8.48 -17.70
CA ARG A 607 -17.29 -7.68 -16.93
C ARG A 607 -17.61 -6.38 -17.69
N PRO A 608 -18.90 -6.08 -17.98
CA PRO A 608 -19.29 -4.94 -18.82
C PRO A 608 -18.76 -3.59 -18.32
N GLU A 609 -18.68 -3.40 -17.02
CA GLU A 609 -18.22 -2.18 -16.37
C GLU A 609 -16.69 -2.00 -16.35
N ILE A 610 -15.92 -3.07 -16.64
CA ILE A 610 -14.45 -3.05 -16.62
C ILE A 610 -13.90 -2.78 -18.01
N GLY A 611 -12.92 -1.89 -18.10
CA GLY A 611 -12.23 -1.53 -19.34
C GLY A 611 -10.89 -2.24 -19.48
N CYS A 612 -9.85 -1.72 -18.81
CA CYS A 612 -8.52 -2.33 -18.77
C CYS A 612 -8.33 -3.21 -17.52
N VAL A 613 -7.66 -4.35 -17.68
CA VAL A 613 -7.29 -5.27 -16.60
C VAL A 613 -5.79 -5.50 -16.57
N GLY A 614 -5.14 -5.18 -15.44
CA GLY A 614 -3.71 -5.36 -15.25
C GLY A 614 -3.36 -6.52 -14.33
N ALA A 615 -2.26 -7.21 -14.65
CA ALA A 615 -1.69 -8.28 -13.83
C ALA A 615 -0.76 -7.75 -12.72
N LYS A 616 -0.41 -8.60 -11.75
CA LYS A 616 0.67 -8.35 -10.77
C LYS A 616 2.01 -8.75 -11.39
N LEU A 617 2.91 -7.79 -11.52
CA LEU A 617 4.23 -8.02 -12.14
C LEU A 617 5.35 -7.93 -11.12
N TYR A 618 6.27 -8.87 -11.20
CA TYR A 618 7.50 -8.89 -10.41
C TYR A 618 8.73 -8.70 -11.27
N TYR A 619 9.74 -8.08 -10.68
CA TYR A 619 11.10 -8.21 -11.14
C TYR A 619 11.62 -9.65 -10.93
N PRO A 620 12.65 -10.10 -11.69
CA PRO A 620 13.26 -11.42 -11.51
C PRO A 620 13.87 -11.68 -10.11
N ASN A 621 13.94 -10.66 -9.25
CA ASN A 621 14.44 -10.74 -7.88
C ASN A 621 13.32 -10.84 -6.82
N ASP A 622 12.09 -11.20 -7.22
CA ASP A 622 10.88 -11.29 -6.38
C ASP A 622 10.50 -9.99 -5.66
N THR A 623 10.89 -8.85 -6.22
CA THR A 623 10.35 -7.55 -5.81
C THR A 623 9.25 -7.11 -6.77
N LEU A 624 8.26 -6.43 -6.22
CA LEU A 624 7.11 -5.96 -6.97
C LEU A 624 7.53 -4.86 -7.95
N GLN A 625 7.08 -5.00 -9.19
CA GLN A 625 7.26 -3.99 -10.23
C GLN A 625 5.95 -3.24 -10.48
N HIS A 626 4.83 -3.96 -10.53
CA HIS A 626 3.53 -3.38 -10.83
C HIS A 626 2.43 -3.98 -9.97
N ALA A 627 1.78 -3.13 -9.18
CA ALA A 627 0.49 -3.38 -8.57
C ALA A 627 -0.53 -2.30 -8.96
N GLY A 628 -0.52 -1.96 -10.26
CA GLY A 628 -1.24 -0.81 -10.81
C GLY A 628 -0.43 0.50 -10.84
N VAL A 629 -1.04 1.53 -11.42
CA VAL A 629 -0.44 2.85 -11.60
C VAL A 629 -1.22 3.91 -10.83
N ILE A 630 -0.49 4.74 -10.08
CA ILE A 630 -0.98 5.94 -9.40
C ILE A 630 -0.56 7.17 -10.21
N LEU A 631 -1.53 8.04 -10.51
CA LEU A 631 -1.30 9.29 -11.23
C LEU A 631 -0.65 10.34 -10.34
N GLY A 632 0.09 11.25 -10.94
CA GLY A 632 0.79 12.35 -10.27
C GLY A 632 2.15 11.97 -9.68
N ILE A 633 2.40 10.68 -9.38
CA ILE A 633 3.70 10.23 -8.87
C ILE A 633 4.81 10.57 -9.87
N GLY A 634 5.91 11.15 -9.38
CA GLY A 634 7.04 11.57 -10.23
C GLY A 634 6.68 12.64 -11.25
N GLY A 635 5.53 13.32 -11.07
CA GLY A 635 5.04 14.36 -11.96
C GLY A 635 4.12 13.88 -13.08
N VAL A 636 3.95 12.58 -13.31
CA VAL A 636 2.96 12.08 -14.29
C VAL A 636 2.27 10.83 -13.76
N ALA A 637 3.00 9.74 -13.57
CA ALA A 637 2.45 8.49 -13.05
C ALA A 637 3.58 7.58 -12.54
N GLY A 638 3.26 6.72 -11.58
CA GLY A 638 4.20 5.76 -10.98
C GLY A 638 3.51 4.47 -10.56
N HIS A 639 4.27 3.38 -10.44
CA HIS A 639 3.74 2.06 -10.11
C HIS A 639 3.53 1.93 -8.60
N ALA A 640 2.33 1.55 -8.16
CA ALA A 640 2.04 1.36 -6.74
C ALA A 640 2.94 0.28 -6.11
N HIS A 641 3.44 0.55 -4.89
CA HIS A 641 4.24 -0.37 -4.06
C HIS A 641 5.52 -0.89 -4.74
N LYS A 642 6.07 -0.13 -5.69
CA LYS A 642 7.28 -0.54 -6.41
C LYS A 642 8.40 -0.93 -5.43
N TYR A 643 9.07 -2.03 -5.73
CA TYR A 643 10.13 -2.67 -4.94
C TYR A 643 9.71 -3.35 -3.64
N PHE A 644 8.42 -3.42 -3.32
CA PHE A 644 7.95 -4.18 -2.16
C PHE A 644 8.25 -5.67 -2.35
N ASN A 645 8.45 -6.39 -1.25
CA ASN A 645 8.63 -7.83 -1.32
C ASN A 645 7.36 -8.52 -1.86
N ARG A 646 7.52 -9.62 -2.61
CA ARG A 646 6.42 -10.44 -3.12
C ARG A 646 5.34 -10.79 -2.09
N ASN A 647 5.75 -11.10 -0.86
CA ASN A 647 4.84 -11.50 0.23
C ASN A 647 4.37 -10.32 1.08
N SER A 648 4.63 -9.08 0.67
CA SER A 648 4.20 -7.91 1.41
C SER A 648 2.67 -7.79 1.36
N PRO A 649 1.99 -7.53 2.49
CA PRO A 649 0.58 -7.16 2.47
C PRO A 649 0.37 -5.84 1.70
N GLY A 650 1.37 -4.96 1.67
CA GLY A 650 1.25 -3.61 1.15
C GLY A 650 0.43 -2.70 2.05
N TYR A 651 0.09 -1.52 1.53
CA TYR A 651 -0.72 -0.53 2.22
C TYR A 651 -2.13 -1.08 2.45
N PHE A 652 -2.53 -1.27 3.73
CA PHE A 652 -3.83 -1.84 4.11
C PHE A 652 -4.20 -3.08 3.28
N THR A 653 -3.27 -4.05 3.22
CA THR A 653 -3.44 -5.33 2.50
C THR A 653 -3.69 -5.26 0.98
N ARG A 654 -3.67 -4.06 0.39
CA ARG A 654 -4.03 -3.82 -1.03
C ARG A 654 -3.23 -4.63 -2.05
N LEU A 655 -2.05 -5.16 -1.73
CA LEU A 655 -1.29 -6.02 -2.66
C LEU A 655 -1.87 -7.44 -2.86
N ASN A 656 -2.93 -7.75 -2.13
CA ASN A 656 -3.59 -9.06 -2.14
C ASN A 656 -5.09 -8.94 -2.47
N LEU A 657 -5.55 -7.74 -2.81
CA LEU A 657 -6.95 -7.41 -3.07
C LEU A 657 -7.14 -6.91 -4.49
N ALA A 658 -8.08 -7.51 -5.23
CA ALA A 658 -8.53 -6.96 -6.49
C ALA A 658 -9.16 -5.58 -6.25
N GLN A 659 -8.81 -4.60 -7.08
CA GLN A 659 -9.27 -3.22 -6.86
C GLN A 659 -9.28 -2.42 -8.16
N ASN A 660 -10.10 -1.37 -8.19
CA ASN A 660 -10.06 -0.41 -9.27
C ASN A 660 -8.90 0.56 -9.09
N LEU A 661 -8.19 0.86 -10.18
CA LEU A 661 -7.12 1.86 -10.22
C LEU A 661 -7.35 2.81 -11.39
N SER A 662 -6.59 3.91 -11.42
CA SER A 662 -6.68 4.86 -12.52
C SER A 662 -6.04 4.33 -13.79
N ALA A 663 -4.91 3.63 -13.69
CA ALA A 663 -4.27 2.98 -14.80
C ALA A 663 -3.58 1.67 -14.41
N VAL A 664 -3.32 0.83 -15.41
CA VAL A 664 -2.50 -0.38 -15.34
C VAL A 664 -1.50 -0.37 -16.49
N THR A 665 -0.44 -1.18 -16.40
CA THR A 665 0.68 -1.07 -17.36
C THR A 665 0.49 -1.94 -18.61
N GLY A 666 0.93 -1.42 -19.76
CA GLY A 666 0.94 -2.14 -21.04
C GLY A 666 1.89 -3.35 -21.10
N ALA A 667 2.71 -3.58 -20.07
CA ALA A 667 3.53 -4.80 -20.03
C ALA A 667 2.70 -6.09 -19.96
N CYS A 668 1.53 -6.04 -19.33
CA CYS A 668 0.50 -7.09 -19.38
C CYS A 668 -0.86 -6.47 -19.02
N LEU A 669 -1.61 -6.08 -20.06
CA LEU A 669 -2.92 -5.41 -19.96
C LEU A 669 -3.91 -6.10 -20.89
N LEU A 670 -5.05 -6.54 -20.37
CA LEU A 670 -6.16 -7.07 -21.15
C LEU A 670 -7.33 -6.09 -21.22
N LEU A 671 -7.97 -6.01 -22.39
CA LEU A 671 -9.22 -5.27 -22.58
C LEU A 671 -10.02 -5.82 -23.76
N ARG A 672 -11.33 -5.55 -23.79
CA ARG A 672 -12.17 -5.91 -24.94
C ARG A 672 -11.74 -5.12 -26.18
N LYS A 673 -11.65 -5.80 -27.32
CA LYS A 673 -11.29 -5.19 -28.61
C LYS A 673 -12.22 -4.04 -28.98
N ALA A 674 -13.52 -4.19 -28.74
CA ALA A 674 -14.50 -3.13 -28.96
C ALA A 674 -14.16 -1.86 -28.14
N VAL A 675 -13.84 -2.00 -26.86
CA VAL A 675 -13.45 -0.86 -25.99
C VAL A 675 -12.17 -0.19 -26.49
N PHE A 676 -11.17 -0.98 -26.90
CA PHE A 676 -9.93 -0.44 -27.49
C PHE A 676 -10.23 0.40 -28.75
N GLN A 677 -11.14 -0.07 -29.61
CA GLN A 677 -11.54 0.63 -30.83
C GLN A 677 -12.36 1.90 -30.53
N ASP A 678 -13.30 1.82 -29.59
CA ASP A 678 -14.19 2.92 -29.22
C ASP A 678 -13.42 4.14 -28.67
N VAL A 679 -12.30 3.91 -27.98
CA VAL A 679 -11.43 4.96 -27.44
C VAL A 679 -10.27 5.37 -28.38
N GLY A 680 -10.25 4.83 -29.61
CA GLY A 680 -9.26 5.14 -30.62
C GLY A 680 -7.86 4.57 -30.35
N GLY A 681 -7.75 3.42 -29.68
CA GLY A 681 -6.50 2.69 -29.49
C GLY A 681 -5.45 3.43 -28.65
N LEU A 682 -4.16 3.14 -28.88
CA LEU A 682 -3.05 3.85 -28.23
C LEU A 682 -2.72 5.14 -29.00
N ASN A 683 -2.29 6.18 -28.30
CA ASN A 683 -1.89 7.44 -28.92
C ASN A 683 -0.49 7.33 -29.57
N GLU A 684 -0.48 7.01 -30.85
CA GLU A 684 0.77 6.86 -31.62
C GLU A 684 1.40 8.17 -32.08
N GLU A 685 0.66 9.28 -32.07
CA GLU A 685 1.15 10.59 -32.50
C GLU A 685 2.02 11.26 -31.43
N HIS A 686 1.58 11.21 -30.17
CA HIS A 686 2.24 11.93 -29.07
C HIS A 686 2.92 11.03 -28.05
N LEU A 687 2.54 9.75 -27.95
CA LEU A 687 3.02 8.82 -26.93
C LEU A 687 3.60 7.54 -27.56
N ALA A 688 4.74 7.68 -28.23
CA ALA A 688 5.34 6.58 -28.95
C ALA A 688 5.91 5.48 -28.03
N ILE A 689 6.35 5.82 -26.81
CA ILE A 689 7.10 4.91 -25.93
C ILE A 689 6.62 4.96 -24.47
N ALA A 690 6.50 6.14 -23.88
CA ALA A 690 6.10 6.28 -22.47
C ALA A 690 4.65 6.72 -22.32
N PHE A 691 4.02 6.34 -21.21
CA PHE A 691 2.67 6.74 -20.78
C PHE A 691 1.50 6.42 -21.74
N ASN A 692 1.74 5.69 -22.83
CA ASN A 692 0.68 5.29 -23.77
C ASN A 692 -0.38 4.40 -23.11
N ASP A 693 0.03 3.54 -22.18
CA ASP A 693 -0.83 2.69 -21.36
C ASP A 693 -1.65 3.51 -20.36
N VAL A 694 -1.04 4.53 -19.74
CA VAL A 694 -1.72 5.48 -18.86
C VAL A 694 -2.76 6.30 -19.63
N ASP A 695 -2.42 6.85 -20.79
CA ASP A 695 -3.34 7.58 -21.67
C ASP A 695 -4.52 6.70 -22.11
N LEU A 696 -4.25 5.47 -22.58
CA LEU A 696 -5.31 4.51 -22.93
C LEU A 696 -6.24 4.27 -21.74
N CYS A 697 -5.69 3.98 -20.55
CA CYS A 697 -6.47 3.78 -19.33
C CYS A 697 -7.34 5.00 -18.98
N LEU A 698 -6.83 6.22 -19.17
CA LEU A 698 -7.58 7.45 -18.92
C LEU A 698 -8.69 7.68 -19.96
N LYS A 699 -8.45 7.38 -21.23
CA LYS A 699 -9.50 7.41 -22.27
C LYS A 699 -10.60 6.40 -22.00
N VAL A 700 -10.23 5.18 -21.62
CA VAL A 700 -11.17 4.11 -21.22
C VAL A 700 -12.01 4.53 -20.02
N ARG A 701 -11.42 5.18 -19.01
CA ARG A 701 -12.18 5.77 -17.90
C ARG A 701 -13.09 6.91 -18.34
N GLY A 702 -12.61 7.77 -19.25
CA GLY A 702 -13.41 8.84 -19.84
C GLY A 702 -14.65 8.34 -20.60
N ALA A 703 -14.59 7.11 -21.13
CA ALA A 703 -15.72 6.43 -21.77
C ALA A 703 -16.68 5.75 -20.77
N GLY A 704 -16.45 5.88 -19.45
CA GLY A 704 -17.34 5.37 -18.39
C GLY A 704 -16.96 4.00 -17.83
N TYR A 705 -15.85 3.40 -18.27
CA TYR A 705 -15.38 2.13 -17.72
C TYR A 705 -14.50 2.32 -16.48
N ARG A 706 -14.33 1.25 -15.69
CA ARG A 706 -13.33 1.19 -14.61
C ARG A 706 -12.14 0.35 -15.05
N ASN A 707 -10.93 0.79 -14.71
CA ASN A 707 -9.75 -0.05 -14.83
C ASN A 707 -9.59 -0.88 -13.55
N LEU A 708 -9.14 -2.11 -13.69
CA LEU A 708 -9.00 -3.06 -12.59
C LEU A 708 -7.59 -3.64 -12.57
N TRP A 709 -7.03 -3.79 -11.38
CA TRP A 709 -5.83 -4.56 -11.16
C TRP A 709 -6.17 -5.78 -10.30
N THR A 710 -5.66 -6.96 -10.70
CA THR A 710 -5.89 -8.21 -9.98
C THR A 710 -4.55 -8.79 -9.48
N PRO A 711 -4.44 -9.12 -8.17
CA PRO A 711 -3.25 -9.76 -7.62
C PRO A 711 -3.12 -11.23 -8.00
N TYR A 712 -4.15 -11.83 -8.62
CA TYR A 712 -4.24 -13.28 -8.86
C TYR A 712 -3.77 -13.71 -10.25
N ALA A 713 -3.30 -12.78 -11.08
CA ALA A 713 -2.54 -13.04 -12.29
C ALA A 713 -1.11 -12.56 -12.06
N GLU A 714 -0.19 -13.48 -11.82
CA GLU A 714 1.20 -13.20 -11.44
C GLU A 714 2.15 -13.54 -12.58
N LEU A 715 3.00 -12.58 -12.96
CA LEU A 715 4.03 -12.76 -13.99
C LEU A 715 5.34 -12.10 -13.56
N TYR A 716 6.46 -12.63 -14.05
CA TYR A 716 7.71 -11.90 -14.07
C TYR A 716 7.74 -10.97 -15.29
N HIS A 717 8.37 -9.81 -15.16
CA HIS A 717 8.68 -8.91 -16.25
C HIS A 717 10.14 -8.51 -16.12
N HIS A 718 10.95 -8.87 -17.13
CA HIS A 718 12.40 -8.74 -17.06
C HIS A 718 12.92 -7.31 -17.33
N GLU A 719 12.01 -6.38 -17.67
CA GLU A 719 12.12 -4.92 -17.85
C GLU A 719 13.38 -4.39 -18.56
N SER A 720 13.18 -3.73 -19.70
CA SER A 720 14.20 -2.94 -20.41
C SER A 720 15.43 -3.73 -20.87
N VAL A 721 15.36 -5.07 -20.89
CA VAL A 721 16.46 -5.93 -21.39
C VAL A 721 16.77 -5.64 -22.86
N SER A 722 15.76 -5.36 -23.68
CA SER A 722 15.91 -5.05 -25.11
C SER A 722 16.10 -3.57 -25.43
N ARG A 723 15.61 -2.65 -24.56
CA ARG A 723 15.50 -1.21 -24.84
C ARG A 723 16.71 -0.38 -24.35
N GLY A 724 17.31 -0.76 -23.22
CA GLY A 724 18.29 0.08 -22.51
C GLY A 724 17.67 1.37 -21.92
N ALA A 725 18.49 2.18 -21.23
CA ALA A 725 18.05 3.41 -20.54
C ALA A 725 17.83 4.61 -21.50
N ASP A 726 17.10 5.64 -21.04
CA ASP A 726 16.96 6.94 -21.73
C ASP A 726 18.19 7.83 -21.52
N ASP A 727 19.33 7.30 -21.93
CA ASP A 727 20.69 7.77 -21.65
C ASP A 727 21.19 8.90 -22.57
N ASN A 728 20.53 9.12 -23.70
CA ASN A 728 20.92 10.12 -24.69
C ASN A 728 19.94 11.31 -24.80
N ALA A 729 20.42 12.42 -25.37
CA ALA A 729 19.67 13.68 -25.44
C ALA A 729 18.35 13.57 -26.23
N VAL A 730 18.32 12.74 -27.29
CA VAL A 730 17.13 12.52 -28.10
C VAL A 730 16.06 11.76 -27.33
N LYS A 731 16.45 10.68 -26.65
CA LYS A 731 15.56 9.89 -25.77
C LYS A 731 14.99 10.74 -24.63
N ARG A 732 15.81 11.57 -23.98
CA ARG A 732 15.34 12.51 -22.95
C ARG A 732 14.39 13.57 -23.50
N ALA A 733 14.69 14.14 -24.66
CA ALA A 733 13.81 15.13 -25.30
C ALA A 733 12.43 14.53 -25.62
N ARG A 734 12.39 13.29 -26.15
CA ARG A 734 11.15 12.53 -26.37
C ARG A 734 10.40 12.30 -25.05
N ALA A 735 11.04 11.73 -24.04
CA ALA A 735 10.40 11.46 -22.75
C ALA A 735 9.82 12.73 -22.10
N ASN A 736 10.52 13.86 -22.22
CA ASN A 736 10.01 15.16 -21.76
C ASN A 736 8.81 15.66 -22.56
N ALA A 737 8.76 15.41 -23.87
CA ALA A 737 7.62 15.76 -24.72
C ALA A 737 6.39 14.90 -24.40
N GLU A 738 6.57 13.59 -24.21
CA GLU A 738 5.51 12.66 -23.79
C GLU A 738 4.95 13.03 -22.41
N ALA A 739 5.81 13.32 -21.44
CA ALA A 739 5.41 13.80 -20.12
C ALA A 739 4.64 15.13 -20.18
N ARG A 740 5.06 16.04 -21.07
CA ARG A 740 4.37 17.32 -21.28
C ARG A 740 2.99 17.12 -21.88
N TYR A 741 2.86 16.28 -22.90
CA TYR A 741 1.55 15.92 -23.45
C TYR A 741 0.59 15.40 -22.37
N MET A 742 1.08 14.49 -21.51
CA MET A 742 0.26 13.97 -20.40
C MET A 742 -0.19 15.07 -19.43
N ARG A 743 0.71 16.00 -19.09
CA ARG A 743 0.38 17.13 -18.22
C ARG A 743 -0.61 18.09 -18.86
N ASP A 744 -0.41 18.45 -20.12
CA ASP A 744 -1.27 19.39 -20.85
C ASP A 744 -2.67 18.81 -21.06
N THR A 745 -2.76 17.51 -21.34
CA THR A 745 -4.03 16.83 -21.66
C THR A 745 -4.79 16.36 -20.43
N TRP A 746 -4.10 15.80 -19.43
CA TRP A 746 -4.70 15.07 -18.30
C TRP A 746 -4.47 15.71 -16.93
N SER A 747 -4.01 16.98 -16.86
CA SER A 747 -3.68 17.69 -15.61
C SER A 747 -4.67 17.45 -14.45
N LYS A 748 -5.97 17.60 -14.69
CA LYS A 748 -7.01 17.43 -13.66
C LYS A 748 -6.99 16.04 -13.02
N GLN A 749 -6.83 14.99 -13.84
CA GLN A 749 -6.77 13.61 -13.39
C GLN A 749 -5.42 13.32 -12.71
N LEU A 750 -4.33 13.87 -13.24
CA LEU A 750 -3.00 13.70 -12.65
C LEU A 750 -2.87 14.35 -11.28
N ASP A 751 -3.59 15.45 -11.03
CA ASP A 751 -3.59 16.16 -9.75
C ASP A 751 -4.57 15.57 -8.74
N CYS A 752 -5.52 14.73 -9.20
CA CYS A 752 -6.55 14.10 -8.37
C CYS A 752 -6.83 12.67 -8.84
N ASP A 753 -5.96 11.74 -8.46
CA ASP A 753 -6.18 10.32 -8.71
C ASP A 753 -7.26 9.77 -7.75
N PRO A 754 -8.42 9.28 -8.23
CA PRO A 754 -9.45 8.71 -7.37
C PRO A 754 -9.00 7.44 -6.62
N ALA A 755 -7.98 6.73 -7.10
CA ALA A 755 -7.44 5.53 -6.45
C ALA A 755 -6.39 5.84 -5.37
N TYR A 756 -6.08 7.12 -5.15
CA TYR A 756 -5.03 7.58 -4.24
C TYR A 756 -5.51 8.73 -3.34
N ASN A 757 -5.06 8.74 -2.09
CA ASN A 757 -5.49 9.76 -1.14
C ASN A 757 -4.57 11.00 -1.21
N PRO A 758 -5.11 12.23 -1.19
CA PRO A 758 -4.31 13.46 -1.30
C PRO A 758 -3.35 13.70 -0.12
N ASN A 759 -3.52 12.97 0.99
CA ASN A 759 -2.64 13.02 2.16
C ASN A 759 -1.38 12.16 2.02
N LEU A 760 -1.28 11.36 0.95
CA LEU A 760 -0.14 10.52 0.64
C LEU A 760 0.79 11.19 -0.39
N THR A 761 2.08 10.84 -0.34
CA THR A 761 3.10 11.48 -1.17
C THR A 761 2.95 11.15 -2.65
N LEU A 762 3.26 12.11 -3.51
CA LEU A 762 3.41 11.89 -4.96
C LEU A 762 4.90 11.80 -5.36
N VAL A 763 5.80 11.66 -4.39
CA VAL A 763 7.24 11.57 -4.62
C VAL A 763 7.73 10.12 -4.60
N HIS A 764 7.07 9.25 -3.83
CA HIS A 764 7.48 7.86 -3.61
C HIS A 764 6.31 6.90 -3.87
N GLU A 765 6.63 5.69 -4.32
CA GLU A 765 5.67 4.64 -4.64
C GLU A 765 5.19 3.83 -3.41
N ASP A 766 5.49 4.28 -2.20
CA ASP A 766 5.39 3.49 -0.96
C ASP A 766 4.20 3.82 -0.06
N PHE A 767 3.29 4.71 -0.51
CA PHE A 767 2.14 5.18 0.27
C PHE A 767 2.54 5.89 1.56
N SER A 768 3.71 6.54 1.57
CA SER A 768 4.14 7.39 2.69
C SER A 768 3.35 8.70 2.76
N LEU A 769 3.38 9.32 3.95
CA LEU A 769 2.67 10.58 4.21
C LEU A 769 3.28 11.75 3.40
N ARG A 770 2.42 12.66 2.94
CA ARG A 770 2.78 13.90 2.23
C ARG A 770 3.17 15.05 3.15
#